data_AF-A0A7S3CE59-F1
#
_entry.id   AF-A0A7S3CE59-F1
#
_cell.length_a   1.000
_cell.length_b   1.000
_cell.length_c   1.000
_cell.angle_alpha   90.00
_cell.angle_beta   90.00
_cell.angle_gamma   90.00
#
_symmetry.space_group_name_H-M   'P 1'
#
loop_
_entity.id
_entity.type
_entity.pdbx_description
1 polymer ?
#
loop_
_entity_poly.entity_id
_entity_poly.type
_entity_poly.pdbx_seq_one_letter_code
_entity_poly.pdbx_strand_id
1 'polypeptide(L)'
;KEALKGGLLCLLFAEKDSRVREQLVVLVAAVARHELPGGWPSLLAELKDVATEEAFTLEERRLALQTLKRVLVGLKGKKALLSVTSADMLRNREKLQSFVRKGAVEMESLQSSIRALVVDLHVLWRRWSGVLARGEQHWEGAGLLANAALSCVRQALLVLESYESILDQVEAFFEEALSQAVHLKDVHVGPPPGSPAAGCESSARQWRAIVGKAAMLINKCCIAAIDKHHRSFAPQVASFTSVYMETIMALDYRALQTLSQKRLVLMTRFLAKVFHNPTYKRGPALVAGTPGMVLRTPSEAYARAAEGIRKAHRYIADFWEGPVFPQFVEALITRFLVLTDDELREWEADPEGFFLVSNLELDIESEVRRCCAEALLLFLMERNIEATSRVMLSLASQAAQNQDPGALRMSEACFHAIDATALLFPVGTLDYDAFFSIDLYKYLESPSDDLVTRTMQGRVLHLLVTISPELSAESYEKALVAAIRFLQSPDLVLALYSVKLVHKLCVSDILGKGPFAEVHSALLQGHAISILTFSFSLAHRLEEGENLQMVLKLIAIEMEVVAKEANLDLIQFLAAQVPQVWQRILSLSEGENAIAGAPCQSSLINILLLLIEKTGDQCLSTPPLREVIFQLIGFCVNLGSDRASYLLEDGLKLWRCVMLHGSWQAVGQPVESSAENLFAIARSGRENHEVLCIL
;
A
#
# COMPACT_ATOMS: atom_id res chain seq x y z
N LYS A 1 15.26 8.15 -38.24
CA LYS A 1 14.36 7.16 -37.60
C LYS A 1 14.63 5.74 -38.08
N GLU A 2 14.52 5.45 -39.38
CA GLU A 2 14.83 4.09 -39.91
C GLU A 2 16.25 3.61 -39.59
N ALA A 3 17.27 4.46 -39.78
CA ALA A 3 18.65 4.12 -39.43
C ALA A 3 18.84 3.82 -37.92
N LEU A 4 18.08 4.51 -37.06
CA LEU A 4 18.09 4.24 -35.62
C LEU A 4 17.43 2.87 -35.34
N LYS A 5 16.26 2.60 -35.92
CA LYS A 5 15.54 1.32 -35.72
C LYS A 5 16.34 0.11 -36.21
N GLY A 6 16.93 0.20 -37.41
CA GLY A 6 17.73 -0.90 -37.98
C GLY A 6 19.02 -1.20 -37.22
N GLY A 7 19.59 -0.23 -36.50
CA GLY A 7 20.83 -0.42 -35.72
C GLY A 7 20.61 -0.69 -34.23
N LEU A 8 19.46 -0.31 -33.66
CA LEU A 8 19.26 -0.27 -32.21
C LEU A 8 19.30 -1.66 -31.56
N LEU A 9 18.70 -2.68 -32.18
CA LEU A 9 18.79 -4.05 -31.65
C LEU A 9 20.20 -4.62 -31.79
N CYS A 10 20.90 -4.33 -32.90
CA CYS A 10 22.29 -4.73 -33.08
C CYS A 10 23.18 -4.13 -31.97
N LEU A 11 23.01 -2.85 -31.65
CA LEU A 11 23.70 -2.18 -30.55
C LEU A 11 23.36 -2.81 -29.20
N LEU A 12 22.08 -3.10 -28.95
CA LEU A 12 21.63 -3.73 -27.71
C LEU A 12 22.30 -5.09 -27.46
N PHE A 13 22.36 -5.95 -28.47
CA PHE A 13 22.93 -7.29 -28.32
C PHE A 13 24.46 -7.31 -28.37
N ALA A 14 25.09 -6.33 -29.03
CA ALA A 14 26.55 -6.18 -29.03
C ALA A 14 27.10 -5.56 -27.73
N GLU A 15 26.27 -4.85 -26.97
CA GLU A 15 26.69 -4.13 -25.76
C GLU A 15 27.07 -5.09 -24.62
N LYS A 16 28.27 -4.92 -24.06
CA LYS A 16 28.80 -5.72 -22.96
C LYS A 16 28.59 -5.07 -21.59
N ASP A 17 28.54 -3.73 -21.53
CA ASP A 17 28.29 -3.00 -20.29
C ASP A 17 26.82 -3.11 -19.87
N SER A 18 26.58 -3.62 -18.67
CA SER A 18 25.22 -3.86 -18.18
C SER A 18 24.40 -2.58 -17.99
N ARG A 19 25.04 -1.45 -17.63
CA ARG A 19 24.37 -0.17 -17.41
C ARG A 19 23.95 0.45 -18.73
N VAL A 20 24.83 0.44 -19.73
CA VAL A 20 24.52 0.93 -21.09
C VAL A 20 23.43 0.06 -21.71
N ARG A 21 23.54 -1.26 -21.57
CA ARG A 21 22.51 -2.21 -22.03
C ARG A 21 21.14 -1.92 -21.42
N GLU A 22 21.06 -1.60 -20.13
CA GLU A 22 19.79 -1.23 -19.49
C GLU A 22 19.19 0.05 -20.08
N GLN A 23 20.01 1.07 -20.38
CA GLN A 23 19.54 2.27 -21.06
C GLN A 23 19.06 1.99 -22.50
N LEU A 24 19.74 1.09 -23.22
CA LEU A 24 19.31 0.66 -24.56
C LEU A 24 17.97 -0.07 -24.52
N VAL A 25 17.72 -0.91 -23.51
CA VAL A 25 16.41 -1.54 -23.29
C VAL A 25 15.31 -0.49 -23.10
N VAL A 26 15.56 0.54 -22.28
CA VAL A 26 14.62 1.65 -22.06
C VAL A 26 14.38 2.43 -23.35
N LEU A 27 15.43 2.70 -24.11
CA LEU A 27 15.35 3.39 -25.40
C LEU A 27 14.52 2.60 -26.42
N VAL A 28 14.73 1.29 -26.55
CA VAL A 28 13.91 0.42 -27.42
C VAL A 28 12.45 0.50 -27.01
N ALA A 29 12.13 0.39 -25.72
CA ALA A 29 10.75 0.47 -25.23
C ALA A 29 10.10 1.86 -25.48
N ALA A 30 10.87 2.95 -25.31
CA ALA A 30 10.40 4.29 -25.60
C ALA A 30 10.11 4.49 -27.09
N VAL A 31 11.00 4.05 -27.98
CA VAL A 31 10.78 4.08 -29.44
C VAL A 31 9.56 3.23 -29.81
N ALA A 32 9.45 2.01 -29.26
CA ALA A 32 8.34 1.10 -29.51
C ALA A 32 6.99 1.70 -29.11
N ARG A 33 6.91 2.44 -28.00
CA ARG A 33 5.66 3.10 -27.57
C ARG A 33 5.09 4.05 -28.63
N HIS A 34 5.94 4.73 -29.38
CA HIS A 34 5.54 5.68 -30.42
C HIS A 34 5.43 5.03 -31.80
N GLU A 35 6.31 4.09 -32.13
CA GLU A 35 6.42 3.53 -33.48
C GLU A 35 5.62 2.23 -33.66
N LEU A 36 5.23 1.49 -32.62
CA LEU A 36 4.31 0.35 -32.79
C LEU A 36 2.86 0.84 -32.92
N PRO A 37 2.01 0.24 -33.77
CA PRO A 37 2.32 -0.88 -34.65
C PRO A 37 2.84 -0.50 -36.05
N GLY A 38 2.54 0.69 -36.57
CA GLY A 38 2.79 1.02 -37.99
C GLY A 38 4.24 1.37 -38.36
N GLY A 39 5.00 1.96 -37.43
CA GLY A 39 6.39 2.41 -37.64
C GLY A 39 7.45 1.34 -37.40
N TRP A 40 7.21 0.31 -36.58
CA TRP A 40 8.16 -0.79 -36.37
C TRP A 40 7.45 -2.15 -36.19
N PRO A 41 6.69 -2.62 -37.18
CA PRO A 41 5.80 -3.78 -37.03
C PRO A 41 6.53 -5.08 -36.68
N SER A 42 7.79 -5.24 -37.09
CA SER A 42 8.59 -6.46 -36.90
C SER A 42 9.22 -6.58 -35.50
N LEU A 43 9.24 -5.52 -34.68
CA LEU A 43 9.98 -5.51 -33.40
C LEU A 43 9.62 -6.67 -32.46
N LEU A 44 8.33 -6.98 -32.33
CA LEU A 44 7.89 -8.07 -31.44
C LEU A 44 8.37 -9.44 -31.94
N ALA A 45 8.36 -9.64 -33.27
CA ALA A 45 8.84 -10.87 -33.89
C ALA A 45 10.37 -10.97 -33.76
N GLU A 46 11.12 -9.91 -34.06
CA GLU A 46 12.59 -9.87 -33.95
C GLU A 46 13.06 -10.23 -32.52
N LEU A 47 12.44 -9.64 -31.49
CA LEU A 47 12.78 -9.95 -30.10
C LEU A 47 12.38 -11.38 -29.69
N LYS A 48 11.27 -11.90 -30.24
CA LYS A 48 10.83 -13.27 -29.99
C LYS A 48 11.75 -14.28 -30.67
N ASP A 49 12.18 -14.02 -31.90
CA ASP A 49 13.05 -14.90 -32.68
C ASP A 49 14.39 -15.07 -31.95
N VAL A 50 15.02 -13.96 -31.50
CA VAL A 50 16.22 -14.00 -30.66
C VAL A 50 16.01 -14.82 -29.38
N ALA A 51 14.83 -14.75 -28.75
CA ALA A 51 14.54 -15.51 -27.54
C ALA A 51 14.38 -17.03 -27.79
N THR A 52 14.04 -17.43 -29.01
CA THR A 52 13.76 -18.83 -29.39
C THR A 52 14.91 -19.53 -30.10
N GLU A 53 15.67 -18.82 -30.93
CA GLU A 53 16.68 -19.39 -31.81
C GLU A 53 17.85 -20.01 -31.05
N GLU A 54 18.35 -21.13 -31.56
CA GLU A 54 19.44 -21.88 -30.90
C GLU A 54 20.80 -21.19 -31.02
N ALA A 55 20.95 -20.31 -32.01
CA ALA A 55 22.19 -19.57 -32.28
C ALA A 55 22.58 -18.59 -31.14
N PHE A 56 21.61 -18.15 -30.33
CA PHE A 56 21.85 -17.19 -29.26
C PHE A 56 22.12 -17.87 -27.91
N THR A 57 22.99 -17.24 -27.12
CA THR A 57 23.30 -17.62 -25.75
C THR A 57 22.09 -17.45 -24.82
N LEU A 58 22.10 -18.11 -23.65
CA LEU A 58 21.04 -17.95 -22.65
C LEU A 58 20.92 -16.51 -22.15
N GLU A 59 22.03 -15.76 -22.12
CA GLU A 59 22.04 -14.35 -21.71
C GLU A 59 21.36 -13.44 -22.74
N GLU A 60 21.67 -13.63 -24.03
CA GLU A 60 21.06 -12.87 -25.13
C GLU A 60 19.55 -13.14 -25.21
N ARG A 61 19.12 -14.40 -25.08
CA ARG A 61 17.70 -14.76 -25.00
C ARG A 61 17.00 -14.08 -23.84
N ARG A 62 17.66 -14.05 -22.67
CA ARG A 62 17.12 -13.38 -21.48
C ARG A 62 17.02 -11.87 -21.69
N LEU A 63 18.01 -11.26 -22.33
CA LEU A 63 17.99 -9.84 -22.68
C LEU A 63 16.86 -9.51 -23.65
N ALA A 64 16.63 -10.36 -24.66
CA ALA A 64 15.53 -10.20 -25.60
C ALA A 64 14.16 -10.21 -24.88
N LEU A 65 13.95 -11.18 -23.97
CA LEU A 65 12.73 -11.24 -23.15
C LEU A 65 12.60 -10.05 -22.17
N GLN A 66 13.69 -9.58 -21.58
CA GLN A 66 13.67 -8.37 -20.73
C GLN A 66 13.25 -7.13 -21.53
N THR A 67 13.78 -7.01 -22.74
CA THR A 67 13.44 -5.93 -23.67
C THR A 67 11.98 -6.01 -24.10
N LEU A 68 11.54 -7.21 -24.50
CA LEU A 68 10.16 -7.49 -24.87
C LEU A 68 9.18 -7.15 -23.75
N LYS A 69 9.49 -7.56 -22.51
CA LYS A 69 8.68 -7.19 -21.32
C LYS A 69 8.54 -5.67 -21.20
N ARG A 70 9.63 -4.91 -21.34
CA ARG A 70 9.62 -3.44 -21.24
C ARG A 70 8.82 -2.80 -22.37
N VAL A 71 8.94 -3.31 -23.59
CA VAL A 71 8.11 -2.92 -24.74
C VAL A 71 6.63 -3.14 -24.42
N LEU A 72 6.23 -4.33 -23.96
CA LEU A 72 4.84 -4.64 -23.60
C LEU A 72 4.31 -3.73 -22.47
N VAL A 73 5.13 -3.42 -21.46
CA VAL A 73 4.75 -2.45 -20.41
C VAL A 73 4.45 -1.08 -21.02
N GLY A 74 5.27 -0.61 -21.97
CA GLY A 74 5.06 0.67 -22.65
C GLY A 74 3.80 0.72 -23.53
N LEU A 75 3.28 -0.45 -23.95
CA LEU A 75 2.03 -0.56 -24.71
C LEU A 75 0.78 -0.57 -23.82
N LYS A 76 0.92 -0.80 -22.50
CA LYS A 76 -0.21 -0.82 -21.58
C LYS A 76 -0.95 0.53 -21.59
N GLY A 77 -2.25 0.50 -21.88
CA GLY A 77 -3.10 1.69 -21.88
C GLY A 77 -2.99 2.55 -23.14
N LYS A 78 -2.28 2.11 -24.18
CA LYS A 78 -2.30 2.76 -25.49
C LYS A 78 -3.70 2.64 -26.10
N LYS A 79 -4.51 3.69 -25.96
CA LYS A 79 -5.79 3.78 -26.66
C LYS A 79 -5.52 4.06 -28.14
N ALA A 80 -6.34 3.47 -29.02
CA ALA A 80 -6.25 3.57 -30.49
C ALA A 80 -6.26 5.01 -31.06
N LEU A 81 -6.47 6.02 -30.21
CA LEU A 81 -6.62 7.43 -30.57
C LEU A 81 -5.66 8.26 -29.72
N LEU A 82 -4.40 8.40 -30.15
CA LEU A 82 -3.52 9.45 -29.64
C LEU A 82 -3.09 10.37 -30.78
N SER A 83 -3.36 11.65 -30.52
CA SER A 83 -3.01 12.89 -31.23
C SER A 83 -3.64 13.12 -32.61
N VAL A 84 -4.97 13.33 -32.65
CA VAL A 84 -5.49 14.31 -33.62
C VAL A 84 -5.22 15.70 -33.05
N THR A 85 -4.03 16.24 -33.27
CA THR A 85 -3.66 17.61 -32.87
C THR A 85 -4.06 18.65 -33.90
N SER A 86 -4.45 18.23 -35.10
CA SER A 86 -4.82 19.14 -36.18
C SER A 86 -6.32 19.43 -36.17
N ALA A 87 -6.67 20.70 -35.93
CA ALA A 87 -8.03 21.20 -36.06
C ALA A 87 -8.63 20.93 -37.46
N ASP A 88 -7.80 20.79 -38.50
CA ASP A 88 -8.23 20.49 -39.87
C ASP A 88 -8.69 19.04 -40.05
N MET A 89 -8.12 18.09 -39.30
CA MET A 89 -8.55 16.69 -39.29
C MET A 89 -9.92 16.51 -38.63
N LEU A 90 -10.25 17.33 -37.62
CA LEU A 90 -11.57 17.32 -36.97
C LEU A 90 -12.66 17.94 -37.86
N ARG A 91 -12.30 18.87 -38.75
CA ARG A 91 -13.23 19.54 -39.68
C ARG A 91 -13.59 18.70 -40.90
N ASN A 92 -12.74 17.76 -41.30
CA ASN A 92 -12.98 16.89 -42.46
C ASN A 92 -13.38 15.47 -42.01
N ARG A 93 -14.70 15.18 -42.09
CA ARG A 93 -15.29 13.90 -41.69
C ARG A 93 -14.70 12.69 -42.43
N GLU A 94 -14.38 12.82 -43.72
CA GLU A 94 -13.82 11.72 -44.52
C GLU A 94 -12.38 11.41 -44.10
N LYS A 95 -11.56 12.44 -43.89
CA LYS A 95 -10.19 12.28 -43.37
C LYS A 95 -10.21 11.65 -41.98
N LEU A 96 -11.09 12.09 -41.09
CA LEU A 96 -11.26 11.49 -39.77
C LEU A 96 -11.69 10.01 -39.86
N GLN A 97 -12.65 9.69 -40.71
CA GLN A 97 -13.09 8.30 -40.91
C GLN A 97 -11.97 7.41 -41.47
N SER A 98 -11.17 7.92 -42.42
CA SER A 98 -10.03 7.19 -42.97
C SER A 98 -8.94 6.95 -41.92
N PHE A 99 -8.67 7.95 -41.07
CA PHE A 99 -7.72 7.86 -39.97
C PHE A 99 -8.16 6.86 -38.91
N VAL A 100 -9.43 6.90 -38.50
CA VAL A 100 -10.00 5.93 -37.54
C VAL A 100 -9.94 4.51 -38.10
N ARG A 101 -10.27 4.31 -39.38
CA ARG A 101 -10.15 2.99 -40.02
C ARG A 101 -8.71 2.49 -40.05
N LYS A 102 -7.76 3.35 -40.43
CA LYS A 102 -6.34 3.00 -40.45
C LYS A 102 -5.84 2.63 -39.05
N GLY A 103 -6.16 3.44 -38.04
CA GLY A 103 -5.80 3.17 -36.65
C GLY A 103 -6.42 1.87 -36.11
N ALA A 104 -7.65 1.55 -36.50
CA ALA A 104 -8.29 0.29 -36.13
C ALA A 104 -7.59 -0.94 -36.76
N VAL A 105 -7.24 -0.87 -38.04
CA VAL A 105 -6.49 -1.96 -38.74
C VAL A 105 -5.11 -2.15 -38.13
N GLU A 106 -4.40 -1.05 -37.86
CA GLU A 106 -3.10 -1.06 -37.20
C GLU A 106 -3.18 -1.68 -35.81
N MET A 107 -4.17 -1.30 -35.00
CA MET A 107 -4.37 -1.88 -33.67
C MET A 107 -4.73 -3.36 -33.74
N GLU A 108 -5.58 -3.78 -34.68
CA GLU A 108 -5.91 -5.21 -34.85
C GLU A 108 -4.67 -6.03 -35.26
N SER A 109 -3.80 -5.46 -36.11
CA SER A 109 -2.52 -6.09 -36.45
C SER A 109 -1.60 -6.22 -35.23
N LEU A 110 -1.55 -5.22 -34.36
CA LEU A 110 -0.82 -5.28 -33.09
C LEU A 110 -1.39 -6.38 -32.18
N GLN A 111 -2.70 -6.40 -31.98
CA GLN A 111 -3.39 -7.39 -31.15
C GLN A 111 -3.16 -8.81 -31.69
N SER A 112 -3.20 -8.99 -33.01
CA SER A 112 -2.85 -10.26 -33.67
C SER A 112 -1.42 -10.70 -33.38
N SER A 113 -0.47 -9.77 -33.49
CA SER A 113 0.94 -10.03 -33.20
C SER A 113 1.17 -10.40 -31.72
N ILE A 114 0.48 -9.73 -30.80
CA ILE A 114 0.56 -10.04 -29.36
C ILE A 114 -0.09 -11.40 -29.06
N ARG A 115 -1.20 -11.76 -29.73
CA ARG A 115 -1.81 -13.09 -29.59
C ARG A 115 -0.86 -14.20 -30.02
N ALA A 116 -0.22 -14.07 -31.18
CA ALA A 116 0.80 -15.01 -31.63
C ALA A 116 1.97 -15.10 -30.63
N LEU A 117 2.42 -13.95 -30.12
CA LEU A 117 3.47 -13.87 -29.12
C LEU A 117 3.12 -14.62 -27.82
N VAL A 118 1.87 -14.57 -27.35
CA VAL A 118 1.44 -15.32 -26.15
C VAL A 118 1.62 -16.83 -26.35
N VAL A 119 1.25 -17.34 -27.52
CA VAL A 119 1.41 -18.76 -27.86
C VAL A 119 2.90 -19.15 -27.88
N ASP A 120 3.74 -18.34 -28.52
CA ASP A 120 5.19 -18.57 -28.56
C ASP A 120 5.84 -18.53 -27.17
N LEU A 121 5.43 -17.57 -26.34
CA LEU A 121 5.93 -17.42 -24.96
C LEU A 121 5.50 -18.60 -24.07
N HIS A 122 4.31 -19.17 -24.29
CA HIS A 122 3.89 -20.40 -23.60
C HIS A 122 4.82 -21.56 -23.94
N VAL A 123 5.09 -21.81 -25.23
CA VAL A 123 6.02 -22.87 -25.67
C VAL A 123 7.41 -22.67 -25.06
N LEU A 124 7.92 -21.44 -25.08
CA LEU A 124 9.22 -21.10 -24.50
C LEU A 124 9.25 -21.36 -22.99
N TRP A 125 8.23 -20.91 -22.26
CA TRP A 125 8.12 -21.16 -20.83
C TRP A 125 8.05 -22.67 -20.52
N ARG A 126 7.20 -23.44 -21.22
CA ARG A 126 7.06 -24.89 -21.05
C ARG A 126 8.40 -25.62 -21.24
N ARG A 127 9.17 -25.26 -22.28
CA ARG A 127 10.50 -25.85 -22.55
C ARG A 127 11.43 -25.65 -21.36
N TRP A 128 11.60 -24.40 -20.92
CA TRP A 128 12.59 -24.06 -19.90
C TRP A 128 12.13 -24.39 -18.47
N SER A 129 10.83 -24.36 -18.19
CA SER A 129 10.27 -24.81 -16.91
C SER A 129 10.49 -26.30 -16.70
N GLY A 130 10.41 -27.11 -17.77
CA GLY A 130 10.72 -28.54 -17.71
C GLY A 130 12.19 -28.83 -17.33
N VAL A 131 13.14 -28.07 -17.89
CA VAL A 131 14.57 -28.18 -17.55
C VAL A 131 14.81 -27.81 -16.07
N LEU A 132 14.19 -26.72 -15.60
CA LEU A 132 14.26 -26.31 -14.20
C LEU A 132 13.66 -27.37 -13.25
N ALA A 133 12.50 -27.93 -13.63
CA ALA A 133 11.80 -28.93 -12.83
C ALA A 133 12.59 -30.24 -12.69
N ARG A 134 13.37 -30.63 -13.70
CA ARG A 134 14.24 -31.82 -13.65
C ARG A 134 15.61 -31.55 -13.02
N GLY A 135 15.95 -30.28 -12.78
CA GLY A 135 17.23 -29.89 -12.18
C GLY A 135 18.45 -30.22 -13.04
N GLU A 136 18.28 -30.28 -14.38
CA GLU A 136 19.32 -30.64 -15.36
C GLU A 136 20.54 -29.69 -15.34
N GLN A 137 21.57 -30.00 -16.13
CA GLN A 137 22.67 -29.06 -16.34
C GLN A 137 22.13 -27.73 -16.89
N HIS A 138 22.65 -26.60 -16.38
CA HIS A 138 22.19 -25.24 -16.66
C HIS A 138 20.75 -24.90 -16.21
N TRP A 139 20.21 -25.63 -15.22
CA TRP A 139 18.89 -25.34 -14.63
C TRP A 139 18.71 -23.88 -14.19
N GLU A 140 19.79 -23.21 -13.75
CA GLU A 140 19.76 -21.81 -13.34
C GLU A 140 19.37 -20.90 -14.50
N GLY A 141 20.09 -20.99 -15.63
CA GLY A 141 19.81 -20.20 -16.83
C GLY A 141 18.44 -20.51 -17.41
N ALA A 142 18.05 -21.79 -17.44
CA ALA A 142 16.72 -22.22 -17.85
C ALA A 142 15.62 -21.60 -16.98
N GLY A 143 15.77 -21.63 -15.65
CA GLY A 143 14.80 -21.05 -14.74
C GLY A 143 14.70 -19.52 -14.83
N LEU A 144 15.81 -18.83 -15.09
CA LEU A 144 15.80 -17.40 -15.38
C LEU A 144 15.04 -17.08 -16.68
N LEU A 145 15.21 -17.89 -17.73
CA LEU A 145 14.46 -17.75 -18.99
C LEU A 145 12.97 -18.05 -18.82
N ALA A 146 12.61 -19.12 -18.12
CA ALA A 146 11.23 -19.46 -17.80
C ALA A 146 10.53 -18.31 -17.06
N ASN A 147 11.20 -17.71 -16.07
CA ASN A 147 10.71 -16.55 -15.34
C ASN A 147 10.59 -15.29 -16.20
N ALA A 148 11.51 -15.08 -17.15
CA ALA A 148 11.43 -13.98 -18.09
C ALA A 148 10.25 -14.16 -19.07
N ALA A 149 10.01 -15.37 -19.54
CA ALA A 149 8.87 -15.73 -20.40
C ALA A 149 7.54 -15.50 -19.67
N LEU A 150 7.37 -16.02 -18.44
CA LEU A 150 6.17 -15.75 -17.62
C LEU A 150 5.95 -14.25 -17.39
N SER A 151 7.03 -13.49 -17.16
CA SER A 151 6.94 -12.04 -17.02
C SER A 151 6.41 -11.37 -18.29
N CYS A 152 6.78 -11.86 -19.48
CA CYS A 152 6.26 -11.39 -20.76
C CYS A 152 4.80 -11.81 -20.95
N VAL A 153 4.43 -13.07 -20.66
CA VAL A 153 3.04 -13.55 -20.71
C VAL A 153 2.13 -12.67 -19.87
N ARG A 154 2.53 -12.36 -18.64
CA ARG A 154 1.80 -11.43 -17.76
C ARG A 154 1.55 -10.07 -18.45
N GLN A 155 2.58 -9.46 -19.03
CA GLN A 155 2.42 -8.16 -19.68
C GLN A 155 1.57 -8.26 -20.95
N ALA A 156 1.72 -9.32 -21.73
CA ALA A 156 0.91 -9.55 -22.92
C ALA A 156 -0.58 -9.68 -22.54
N LEU A 157 -0.92 -10.45 -21.50
CA LEU A 157 -2.29 -10.56 -20.98
C LEU A 157 -2.88 -9.19 -20.56
N LEU A 158 -2.05 -8.29 -20.01
CA LEU A 158 -2.49 -6.94 -19.61
C LEU A 158 -2.72 -5.98 -20.79
N VAL A 159 -2.08 -6.24 -21.94
CA VAL A 159 -2.16 -5.43 -23.16
C VAL A 159 -3.23 -5.95 -24.12
N LEU A 160 -3.47 -7.26 -24.12
CA LEU A 160 -4.51 -7.89 -24.93
C LEU A 160 -5.89 -7.35 -24.57
N GLU A 161 -6.66 -6.95 -25.59
CA GLU A 161 -8.06 -6.54 -25.42
C GLU A 161 -8.96 -7.76 -25.18
N SER A 162 -8.70 -8.85 -25.90
CA SER A 162 -9.35 -10.15 -25.74
C SER A 162 -8.43 -11.25 -26.24
N TYR A 163 -8.50 -12.43 -25.63
CA TYR A 163 -7.82 -13.64 -26.08
C TYR A 163 -8.78 -14.73 -26.57
N GLU A 164 -10.04 -14.40 -26.90
CA GLU A 164 -11.03 -15.38 -27.39
C GLU A 164 -10.56 -16.19 -28.60
N SER A 165 -9.79 -15.59 -29.52
CA SER A 165 -9.27 -16.29 -30.70
C SER A 165 -8.10 -17.22 -30.42
N ILE A 166 -7.50 -17.14 -29.24
CA ILE A 166 -6.44 -18.05 -28.77
C ILE A 166 -6.83 -18.72 -27.44
N LEU A 167 -8.13 -18.89 -27.21
CA LEU A 167 -8.67 -19.36 -25.93
C LEU A 167 -8.07 -20.71 -25.53
N ASP A 168 -8.03 -21.67 -26.45
CA ASP A 168 -7.50 -23.01 -26.18
C ASP A 168 -6.01 -22.96 -25.78
N GLN A 169 -5.20 -22.10 -26.40
CA GLN A 169 -3.79 -21.96 -26.07
C GLN A 169 -3.59 -21.29 -24.69
N VAL A 170 -4.41 -20.29 -24.37
CA VAL A 170 -4.37 -19.64 -23.06
C VAL A 170 -4.88 -20.57 -21.96
N GLU A 171 -5.90 -21.39 -22.23
CA GLU A 171 -6.37 -22.44 -21.31
C GLU A 171 -5.28 -23.48 -21.07
N ALA A 172 -4.64 -23.99 -22.13
CA ALA A 172 -3.51 -24.92 -22.01
C ALA A 172 -2.33 -24.34 -21.20
N PHE A 173 -2.05 -23.04 -21.37
CA PHE A 173 -1.07 -22.33 -20.53
C PHE A 173 -1.47 -22.36 -19.05
N PHE A 174 -2.72 -22.03 -18.72
CA PHE A 174 -3.19 -22.01 -17.34
C PHE A 174 -3.31 -23.40 -16.71
N GLU A 175 -3.63 -24.43 -17.48
CA GLU A 175 -3.63 -25.83 -17.00
C GLU A 175 -2.23 -26.28 -16.58
N GLU A 176 -1.20 -25.96 -17.37
CA GLU A 176 0.19 -26.24 -17.00
C GLU A 176 0.67 -25.38 -15.85
N ALA A 177 0.26 -24.10 -15.82
CA ALA A 177 0.61 -23.20 -14.75
C ALA A 177 -0.04 -23.66 -13.43
N LEU A 178 -1.25 -24.22 -13.51
CA LEU A 178 -1.93 -24.85 -12.39
C LEU A 178 -1.20 -26.11 -11.93
N SER A 179 -0.80 -26.99 -12.85
CA SER A 179 0.01 -28.18 -12.52
C SER A 179 1.30 -27.81 -11.78
N GLN A 180 2.00 -26.78 -12.27
CA GLN A 180 3.18 -26.25 -11.57
C GLN A 180 2.81 -25.63 -10.22
N ALA A 181 1.74 -24.84 -10.12
CA ALA A 181 1.30 -24.24 -8.86
C ALA A 181 0.93 -25.31 -7.81
N VAL A 182 0.29 -26.41 -8.22
CA VAL A 182 -0.01 -27.56 -7.34
C VAL A 182 1.28 -28.20 -6.81
N HIS A 183 2.30 -28.38 -7.64
CA HIS A 183 3.59 -28.90 -7.17
C HIS A 183 4.29 -27.91 -6.23
N LEU A 184 4.17 -26.61 -6.50
CA LEU A 184 4.80 -25.55 -5.72
C LEU A 184 4.00 -25.15 -4.48
N LYS A 185 2.83 -25.76 -4.24
CA LYS A 185 2.04 -25.56 -3.03
C LYS A 185 2.77 -26.06 -1.79
N ASP A 186 3.61 -27.09 -1.95
CA ASP A 186 4.56 -27.50 -0.92
C ASP A 186 5.66 -26.44 -0.80
N VAL A 187 5.63 -25.71 0.32
CA VAL A 187 6.54 -24.62 0.62
C VAL A 187 7.95 -25.11 0.95
N HIS A 188 8.09 -26.39 1.30
CA HIS A 188 9.36 -27.04 1.61
C HIS A 188 9.94 -27.81 0.43
N VAL A 189 9.38 -27.63 -0.77
CA VAL A 189 9.82 -28.30 -1.98
C VAL A 189 11.32 -28.08 -2.24
N GLY A 190 12.04 -29.20 -2.32
CA GLY A 190 13.47 -29.23 -2.65
C GLY A 190 13.72 -29.48 -4.14
N PRO A 191 14.96 -29.25 -4.61
CA PRO A 191 15.36 -29.68 -5.95
C PRO A 191 15.25 -31.21 -6.08
N PRO A 192 15.07 -31.75 -7.31
CA PRO A 192 14.98 -33.18 -7.53
C PRO A 192 16.20 -33.93 -6.97
N PRO A 193 16.02 -35.05 -6.25
CA PRO A 193 17.12 -35.78 -5.65
C PRO A 193 18.07 -36.32 -6.72
N GLY A 194 19.37 -36.21 -6.49
CA GLY A 194 20.40 -36.63 -7.44
C GLY A 194 20.63 -35.69 -8.63
N SER A 195 19.90 -34.56 -8.71
CA SER A 195 20.13 -33.55 -9.74
C SER A 195 21.30 -32.62 -9.39
N PRO A 196 21.93 -31.97 -10.39
CA PRO A 196 22.87 -30.87 -10.19
C PRO A 196 22.37 -29.78 -9.23
N ALA A 197 21.07 -29.50 -9.19
CA ALA A 197 20.47 -28.52 -8.28
C ALA A 197 20.48 -28.99 -6.81
N ALA A 198 20.48 -30.31 -6.57
CA ALA A 198 20.58 -30.92 -5.24
C ALA A 198 22.03 -31.16 -4.78
N GLY A 199 23.03 -30.82 -5.60
CA GLY A 199 24.44 -31.15 -5.34
C GLY A 199 25.06 -30.44 -4.13
N CYS A 200 24.57 -29.26 -3.75
CA CYS A 200 24.97 -28.57 -2.52
C CYS A 200 23.89 -27.61 -2.02
N GLU A 201 23.98 -27.19 -0.75
CA GLU A 201 22.97 -26.31 -0.12
C GLU A 201 22.89 -24.91 -0.76
N SER A 202 23.98 -24.42 -1.36
CA SER A 202 23.94 -23.14 -2.09
C SER A 202 23.12 -23.24 -3.38
N SER A 203 23.34 -24.29 -4.18
CA SER A 203 22.55 -24.62 -5.37
C SER A 203 21.09 -24.86 -5.04
N ALA A 204 20.80 -25.59 -3.94
CA ALA A 204 19.44 -25.86 -3.51
C ALA A 204 18.69 -24.58 -3.09
N ARG A 205 19.38 -23.65 -2.41
CA ARG A 205 18.83 -22.31 -2.07
C ARG A 205 18.53 -21.49 -3.31
N GLN A 206 19.44 -21.46 -4.27
CA GLN A 206 19.26 -20.72 -5.52
C GLN A 206 18.14 -21.33 -6.38
N TRP A 207 18.01 -22.65 -6.42
CA TRP A 207 16.89 -23.34 -7.07
C TRP A 207 15.55 -22.94 -6.41
N ARG A 208 15.47 -22.99 -5.08
CA ARG A 208 14.30 -22.53 -4.32
C ARG A 208 13.94 -21.08 -4.62
N ALA A 209 14.92 -20.18 -4.74
CA ALA A 209 14.69 -18.79 -5.10
C ALA A 209 14.11 -18.61 -6.52
N ILE A 210 14.64 -19.35 -7.51
CA ILE A 210 14.17 -19.30 -8.89
C ILE A 210 12.74 -19.87 -9.02
N VAL A 211 12.48 -20.99 -8.36
CA VAL A 211 11.16 -21.64 -8.34
C VAL A 211 10.14 -20.82 -7.56
N GLY A 212 10.53 -20.23 -6.42
CA GLY A 212 9.69 -19.28 -5.68
C GLY A 212 9.30 -18.07 -6.54
N LYS A 213 10.23 -17.57 -7.37
CA LYS A 213 9.95 -16.52 -8.36
C LYS A 213 9.00 -16.99 -9.47
N ALA A 214 9.08 -18.24 -9.91
CA ALA A 214 8.14 -18.82 -10.86
C ALA A 214 6.71 -18.86 -10.27
N ALA A 215 6.56 -19.34 -9.02
CA ALA A 215 5.27 -19.34 -8.32
C ALA A 215 4.66 -17.94 -8.23
N MET A 216 5.46 -16.91 -7.89
CA MET A 216 5.01 -15.52 -7.89
C MET A 216 4.55 -15.03 -9.26
N LEU A 217 5.24 -15.42 -10.32
CA LEU A 217 4.95 -14.98 -11.68
C LEU A 217 3.70 -15.67 -12.25
N ILE A 218 3.49 -16.95 -11.96
CA ILE A 218 2.25 -17.66 -12.25
C ILE A 218 1.08 -16.93 -11.60
N ASN A 219 1.17 -16.65 -10.30
CA ASN A 219 0.13 -15.92 -9.59
C ASN A 219 -0.13 -14.53 -10.21
N LYS A 220 0.93 -13.80 -10.58
CA LYS A 220 0.79 -12.53 -11.31
C LYS A 220 0.09 -12.68 -12.67
N CYS A 221 0.28 -13.78 -13.39
CA CYS A 221 -0.47 -14.07 -14.62
C CYS A 221 -1.95 -14.31 -14.31
N CYS A 222 -2.27 -15.06 -13.25
CA CYS A 222 -3.64 -15.26 -12.78
C CYS A 222 -4.32 -13.93 -12.39
N ILE A 223 -3.62 -13.07 -11.63
CA ILE A 223 -4.11 -11.72 -11.26
C ILE A 223 -4.34 -10.87 -12.52
N ALA A 224 -3.41 -10.86 -13.47
CA ALA A 224 -3.57 -10.14 -14.73
C ALA A 224 -4.79 -10.64 -15.53
N ALA A 225 -5.04 -11.95 -15.54
CA ALA A 225 -6.21 -12.54 -16.18
C ALA A 225 -7.51 -12.18 -15.46
N ILE A 226 -7.54 -12.10 -14.12
CA ILE A 226 -8.72 -11.62 -13.39
C ILE A 226 -8.96 -10.13 -13.67
N ASP A 227 -7.92 -9.30 -13.62
CA ASP A 227 -8.05 -7.84 -13.80
C ASP A 227 -8.56 -7.47 -15.21
N LYS A 228 -8.19 -8.24 -16.24
CA LYS A 228 -8.51 -7.92 -17.65
C LYS A 228 -9.52 -8.85 -18.31
N HIS A 229 -9.49 -10.13 -17.97
CA HIS A 229 -10.17 -11.21 -18.71
C HIS A 229 -10.97 -12.14 -17.79
N HIS A 230 -11.51 -11.63 -16.68
CA HIS A 230 -12.20 -12.41 -15.64
C HIS A 230 -13.25 -13.41 -16.17
N ARG A 231 -13.97 -13.08 -17.26
CA ARG A 231 -14.96 -13.99 -17.86
C ARG A 231 -14.31 -15.22 -18.46
N SER A 232 -13.26 -15.02 -19.25
CA SER A 232 -12.52 -16.09 -19.93
C SER A 232 -11.62 -16.86 -18.98
N PHE A 233 -11.18 -16.26 -17.87
CA PHE A 233 -10.42 -16.94 -16.81
C PHE A 233 -11.29 -17.76 -15.86
N ALA A 234 -12.62 -17.57 -15.87
CA ALA A 234 -13.54 -18.19 -14.93
C ALA A 234 -13.41 -19.72 -14.77
N PRO A 235 -13.15 -20.53 -15.82
CA PRO A 235 -12.95 -21.97 -15.68
C PRO A 235 -11.83 -22.38 -14.72
N GLN A 236 -10.82 -21.53 -14.56
CA GLN A 236 -9.61 -21.80 -13.77
C GLN A 236 -9.70 -21.29 -12.32
N VAL A 237 -10.73 -20.49 -12.00
CA VAL A 237 -10.86 -19.80 -10.72
C VAL A 237 -10.90 -20.77 -9.55
N ALA A 238 -11.75 -21.81 -9.61
CA ALA A 238 -11.91 -22.77 -8.51
C ALA A 238 -10.58 -23.47 -8.18
N SER A 239 -9.87 -23.96 -9.19
CA SER A 239 -8.63 -24.71 -9.01
C SER A 239 -7.50 -23.85 -8.44
N PHE A 240 -7.27 -22.64 -8.97
CA PHE A 240 -6.24 -21.75 -8.41
C PHE A 240 -6.60 -21.25 -7.02
N THR A 241 -7.89 -20.99 -6.76
CA THR A 241 -8.36 -20.59 -5.42
C THR A 241 -8.06 -21.69 -4.40
N SER A 242 -8.38 -22.95 -4.72
CA SER A 242 -8.05 -24.10 -3.86
C SER A 242 -6.56 -24.19 -3.59
N VAL A 243 -5.71 -24.11 -4.62
CA VAL A 243 -4.25 -24.21 -4.48
C VAL A 243 -3.70 -23.12 -3.56
N TYR A 244 -4.11 -21.86 -3.73
CA TYR A 244 -3.59 -20.79 -2.87
C TYR A 244 -4.14 -20.84 -1.46
N MET A 245 -5.40 -21.24 -1.26
CA MET A 245 -5.95 -21.50 0.08
C MET A 245 -5.21 -22.64 0.78
N GLU A 246 -5.03 -23.78 0.10
CA GLU A 246 -4.28 -24.93 0.64
C GLU A 246 -2.85 -24.53 0.97
N THR A 247 -2.19 -23.72 0.13
CA THR A 247 -0.84 -23.21 0.40
C THR A 247 -0.83 -22.35 1.66
N ILE A 248 -1.80 -21.44 1.82
CA ILE A 248 -1.96 -20.59 3.02
C ILE A 248 -2.20 -21.46 4.26
N MET A 249 -3.08 -22.46 4.15
CA MET A 249 -3.43 -23.38 5.22
C MET A 249 -2.34 -24.41 5.54
N ALA A 250 -1.33 -24.56 4.69
CA ALA A 250 -0.20 -25.47 4.93
C ALA A 250 1.05 -24.73 5.45
N LEU A 251 1.04 -23.39 5.51
CA LEU A 251 2.18 -22.62 5.96
C LEU A 251 2.50 -22.89 7.43
N ASP A 252 3.78 -23.15 7.72
CA ASP A 252 4.31 -23.14 9.08
C ASP A 252 5.15 -21.88 9.30
N TYR A 253 5.55 -21.65 10.56
CA TYR A 253 6.35 -20.48 10.93
C TYR A 253 7.68 -20.43 10.16
N ARG A 254 8.32 -21.58 9.91
CA ARG A 254 9.60 -21.64 9.19
C ARG A 254 9.45 -21.24 7.72
N ALA A 255 8.40 -21.69 7.07
CA ALA A 255 8.07 -21.32 5.70
C ALA A 255 7.75 -19.82 5.62
N LEU A 256 7.06 -19.26 6.61
CA LEU A 256 6.77 -17.84 6.70
C LEU A 256 8.05 -16.97 6.70
N GLN A 257 9.10 -17.41 7.40
CA GLN A 257 10.40 -16.70 7.44
C GLN A 257 11.22 -16.86 6.14
N THR A 258 11.00 -17.92 5.37
CA THR A 258 11.87 -18.25 4.22
C THR A 258 11.27 -17.87 2.88
N LEU A 259 9.94 -17.78 2.78
CA LEU A 259 9.26 -17.33 1.58
C LEU A 259 9.36 -15.81 1.43
N SER A 260 9.58 -15.34 0.21
CA SER A 260 9.55 -13.90 -0.07
C SER A 260 8.17 -13.31 0.26
N GLN A 261 8.14 -12.17 0.94
CA GLN A 261 6.92 -11.41 1.26
C GLN A 261 6.00 -11.20 0.04
N LYS A 262 6.59 -10.90 -1.11
CA LYS A 262 5.84 -10.74 -2.37
C LYS A 262 5.06 -11.99 -2.78
N ARG A 263 5.55 -13.20 -2.49
CA ARG A 263 4.82 -14.46 -2.75
C ARG A 263 3.59 -14.57 -1.85
N LEU A 264 3.74 -14.25 -0.58
CA LEU A 264 2.67 -14.28 0.42
C LEU A 264 1.56 -13.29 0.04
N VAL A 265 1.95 -12.03 -0.22
CA VAL A 265 1.05 -10.93 -0.62
C VAL A 265 0.26 -11.26 -1.89
N LEU A 266 0.90 -11.86 -2.90
CA LEU A 266 0.19 -12.17 -4.16
C LEU A 266 -0.87 -13.25 -3.96
N MET A 267 -0.67 -14.21 -3.04
CA MET A 267 -1.68 -15.24 -2.77
C MET A 267 -2.95 -14.63 -2.17
N THR A 268 -2.81 -13.80 -1.13
CA THR A 268 -3.95 -13.12 -0.51
C THR A 268 -4.60 -12.13 -1.46
N ARG A 269 -3.83 -11.37 -2.24
CA ARG A 269 -4.33 -10.45 -3.27
C ARG A 269 -5.14 -11.16 -4.36
N PHE A 270 -4.67 -12.30 -4.86
CA PHE A 270 -5.43 -13.11 -5.82
C PHE A 270 -6.78 -13.55 -5.23
N LEU A 271 -6.77 -14.11 -4.02
CA LEU A 271 -7.99 -14.59 -3.36
C LEU A 271 -8.99 -13.45 -3.14
N ALA A 272 -8.51 -12.32 -2.63
CA ALA A 272 -9.34 -11.14 -2.42
C ALA A 272 -9.91 -10.61 -3.77
N LYS A 273 -9.13 -10.58 -4.86
CA LYS A 273 -9.65 -10.22 -6.20
C LYS A 273 -10.69 -11.21 -6.73
N VAL A 274 -10.50 -12.52 -6.54
CA VAL A 274 -11.50 -13.54 -6.90
C VAL A 274 -12.79 -13.28 -6.13
N PHE A 275 -12.70 -13.15 -4.81
CA PHE A 275 -13.89 -13.01 -4.01
C PHE A 275 -14.61 -11.68 -4.20
N HIS A 276 -13.90 -10.58 -4.49
CA HIS A 276 -14.51 -9.28 -4.78
C HIS A 276 -15.14 -9.20 -6.17
N ASN A 277 -14.76 -10.08 -7.11
CA ASN A 277 -15.17 -9.97 -8.50
C ASN A 277 -16.70 -10.10 -8.65
N PRO A 278 -17.41 -9.06 -9.13
CA PRO A 278 -18.87 -9.09 -9.27
C PRO A 278 -19.36 -10.22 -10.19
N THR A 279 -18.55 -10.62 -11.17
CA THR A 279 -18.86 -11.70 -12.12
C THR A 279 -19.05 -13.03 -11.42
N TYR A 280 -18.25 -13.31 -10.38
CA TYR A 280 -18.33 -14.57 -9.65
C TYR A 280 -19.30 -14.49 -8.47
N LYS A 281 -19.61 -13.28 -7.95
CA LYS A 281 -20.56 -13.08 -6.84
C LYS A 281 -22.03 -13.28 -7.22
N ARG A 282 -22.50 -12.70 -8.33
CA ARG A 282 -23.95 -12.53 -8.60
C ARG A 282 -24.60 -13.66 -9.41
N GLY A 283 -23.86 -14.72 -9.75
CA GLY A 283 -24.36 -15.78 -10.63
C GLY A 283 -24.71 -15.29 -12.05
N PRO A 284 -25.25 -16.17 -12.92
CA PRO A 284 -25.39 -15.91 -14.36
C PRO A 284 -26.53 -14.96 -14.76
N ALA A 285 -27.33 -14.46 -13.83
CA ALA A 285 -28.54 -13.68 -14.13
C ALA A 285 -28.28 -12.34 -14.85
N LEU A 286 -27.02 -11.85 -14.82
CA LEU A 286 -26.54 -10.70 -15.61
C LEU A 286 -25.80 -11.09 -16.90
N VAL A 287 -25.54 -12.38 -17.12
CA VAL A 287 -24.94 -12.91 -18.35
C VAL A 287 -26.04 -13.23 -19.36
N ALA A 288 -27.22 -13.65 -18.90
CA ALA A 288 -28.44 -13.53 -19.69
C ALA A 288 -28.80 -12.03 -19.75
N GLY A 289 -28.63 -11.41 -20.92
CA GLY A 289 -28.83 -9.98 -21.11
C GLY A 289 -30.20 -9.49 -20.60
N THR A 290 -30.26 -8.19 -20.34
CA THR A 290 -31.51 -7.44 -20.21
C THR A 290 -32.55 -7.98 -21.21
N PRO A 291 -33.79 -8.29 -20.78
CA PRO A 291 -34.80 -8.85 -21.68
C PRO A 291 -35.04 -7.86 -22.82
N GLY A 292 -34.55 -8.18 -24.03
CA GLY A 292 -34.63 -7.29 -25.19
C GLY A 292 -33.48 -7.37 -26.19
N MET A 293 -32.35 -8.01 -25.87
CA MET A 293 -31.20 -8.10 -26.79
C MET A 293 -30.77 -9.56 -27.06
N VAL A 294 -31.64 -10.35 -27.69
CA VAL A 294 -31.29 -11.70 -28.19
C VAL A 294 -31.35 -11.68 -29.72
N LEU A 295 -30.22 -11.40 -30.36
CA LEU A 295 -30.01 -11.63 -31.79
C LEU A 295 -28.55 -12.02 -32.06
N ARG A 296 -28.11 -13.18 -31.56
CA ARG A 296 -27.03 -14.02 -32.13
C ARG A 296 -26.91 -15.32 -31.35
N THR A 297 -26.69 -16.44 -32.04
CA THR A 297 -26.29 -17.70 -31.42
C THR A 297 -25.00 -17.46 -30.61
N PRO A 298 -24.91 -17.92 -29.35
CA PRO A 298 -23.72 -17.69 -28.53
C PRO A 298 -22.52 -18.40 -29.17
N SER A 299 -21.38 -17.71 -29.26
CA SER A 299 -20.10 -18.34 -29.64
C SER A 299 -19.74 -19.46 -28.65
N GLU A 300 -19.02 -20.49 -29.10
CA GLU A 300 -18.54 -21.56 -28.23
C GLU A 300 -17.71 -21.02 -27.05
N ALA A 301 -16.86 -20.02 -27.31
CA ALA A 301 -16.09 -19.33 -26.28
C ALA A 301 -16.98 -18.68 -25.20
N TYR A 302 -18.11 -18.09 -25.61
CA TYR A 302 -19.08 -17.51 -24.69
C TYR A 302 -19.75 -18.58 -23.84
N ALA A 303 -20.15 -19.71 -24.44
CA ALA A 303 -20.76 -20.82 -23.72
C ALA A 303 -19.81 -21.42 -22.67
N ARG A 304 -18.53 -21.60 -23.03
CA ARG A 304 -17.48 -22.07 -22.11
C ARG A 304 -17.25 -21.07 -20.96
N ALA A 305 -17.13 -19.77 -21.26
CA ALA A 305 -17.00 -18.74 -20.24
C ALA A 305 -18.21 -18.71 -19.29
N ALA A 306 -19.43 -18.84 -19.81
CA ALA A 306 -20.65 -18.88 -19.00
C ALA A 306 -20.71 -20.11 -18.08
N GLU A 307 -20.29 -21.29 -18.55
CA GLU A 307 -20.11 -22.49 -17.71
C GLU A 307 -19.03 -22.27 -16.64
N GLY A 308 -17.88 -21.70 -17.03
CA GLY A 308 -16.80 -21.37 -16.10
C GLY A 308 -17.27 -20.43 -14.99
N ILE A 309 -18.02 -19.38 -15.32
CA ILE A 309 -18.59 -18.44 -14.34
C ILE A 309 -19.56 -19.16 -13.40
N ARG A 310 -20.39 -20.08 -13.90
CA ARG A 310 -21.28 -20.90 -13.06
C ARG A 310 -20.50 -21.78 -12.09
N LYS A 311 -19.43 -22.43 -12.56
CA LYS A 311 -18.55 -23.25 -11.70
C LYS A 311 -17.85 -22.40 -10.65
N ALA A 312 -17.29 -21.25 -11.02
CA ALA A 312 -16.64 -20.32 -10.11
C ALA A 312 -17.63 -19.79 -9.05
N HIS A 313 -18.83 -19.39 -9.46
CA HIS A 313 -19.88 -18.94 -8.56
C HIS A 313 -20.28 -20.01 -7.56
N ARG A 314 -20.50 -21.26 -8.03
CA ARG A 314 -20.83 -22.39 -7.17
C ARG A 314 -19.71 -22.69 -6.18
N TYR A 315 -18.47 -22.78 -6.65
CA TYR A 315 -17.32 -23.02 -5.78
C TYR A 315 -17.20 -21.97 -4.68
N ILE A 316 -17.38 -20.68 -5.02
CA ILE A 316 -17.34 -19.60 -4.04
C ILE A 316 -18.53 -19.70 -3.07
N ALA A 317 -19.73 -20.05 -3.55
CA ALA A 317 -20.91 -20.27 -2.69
C ALA A 317 -20.67 -21.42 -1.71
N ASP A 318 -20.18 -22.56 -2.20
CA ASP A 318 -19.86 -23.75 -1.41
C ASP A 318 -18.75 -23.46 -0.39
N PHE A 319 -17.79 -22.61 -0.74
CA PHE A 319 -16.74 -22.17 0.19
C PHE A 319 -17.35 -21.49 1.43
N TRP A 320 -18.26 -20.54 1.28
CA TRP A 320 -18.83 -19.77 2.41
C TRP A 320 -19.62 -20.63 3.40
N GLU A 321 -20.23 -21.72 2.93
CA GLU A 321 -21.03 -22.66 3.72
C GLU A 321 -20.20 -23.89 4.17
N GLY A 322 -19.00 -24.07 3.61
CA GLY A 322 -18.18 -25.25 3.80
C GLY A 322 -17.25 -25.18 5.02
N PRO A 323 -16.74 -26.33 5.49
CA PRO A 323 -15.82 -26.40 6.64
C PRO A 323 -14.45 -25.78 6.35
N VAL A 324 -14.12 -25.55 5.07
CA VAL A 324 -12.87 -24.91 4.65
C VAL A 324 -12.85 -23.43 5.02
N PHE A 325 -14.01 -22.75 5.06
CA PHE A 325 -14.08 -21.34 5.42
C PHE A 325 -13.51 -21.04 6.82
N PRO A 326 -14.02 -21.65 7.92
CA PRO A 326 -13.48 -21.37 9.24
C PRO A 326 -12.01 -21.77 9.39
N GLN A 327 -11.59 -22.87 8.75
CA GLN A 327 -10.17 -23.30 8.72
C GLN A 327 -9.27 -22.27 8.01
N PHE A 328 -9.78 -21.66 6.93
CA PHE A 328 -9.05 -20.65 6.20
C PHE A 328 -8.95 -19.33 7.00
N VAL A 329 -10.03 -18.92 7.67
CA VAL A 329 -10.01 -17.76 8.59
C VAL A 329 -8.99 -18.00 9.71
N GLU A 330 -9.02 -19.18 10.33
CA GLU A 330 -8.05 -19.57 11.36
C GLU A 330 -6.62 -19.51 10.83
N ALA A 331 -6.36 -20.08 9.65
CA ALA A 331 -5.03 -20.03 9.04
C ALA A 331 -4.55 -18.61 8.74
N LEU A 332 -5.43 -17.71 8.31
CA LEU A 332 -5.10 -16.32 8.04
C LEU A 332 -4.64 -15.61 9.32
N ILE A 333 -5.36 -15.82 10.43
CA ILE A 333 -5.01 -15.24 11.72
C ILE A 333 -3.72 -15.87 12.27
N THR A 334 -3.69 -17.19 12.37
CA THR A 334 -2.62 -17.94 13.05
C THR A 334 -1.31 -18.03 12.27
N ARG A 335 -1.29 -17.63 10.99
CA ARG A 335 -0.08 -17.73 10.14
C ARG A 335 0.27 -16.44 9.41
N PHE A 336 -0.72 -15.65 8.97
CA PHE A 336 -0.46 -14.44 8.17
C PHE A 336 -0.50 -13.14 8.97
N LEU A 337 -1.18 -13.09 10.11
CA LEU A 337 -1.14 -11.92 10.98
C LEU A 337 -0.02 -12.00 12.02
N VAL A 338 0.50 -13.21 12.29
CA VAL A 338 1.63 -13.42 13.22
C VAL A 338 2.86 -12.62 12.81
N LEU A 339 3.44 -11.88 13.77
CA LEU A 339 4.72 -11.18 13.62
C LEU A 339 5.87 -12.14 13.32
N THR A 340 6.67 -11.79 12.32
CA THR A 340 7.88 -12.51 11.92
C THR A 340 9.12 -12.01 12.66
N ASP A 341 10.21 -12.80 12.67
CA ASP A 341 11.46 -12.35 13.28
C ASP A 341 12.08 -11.17 12.53
N ASP A 342 11.82 -11.06 11.22
CA ASP A 342 12.24 -9.93 10.39
C ASP A 342 11.53 -8.63 10.83
N GLU A 343 10.21 -8.69 11.03
CA GLU A 343 9.40 -7.56 11.53
C GLU A 343 9.80 -7.16 12.96
N LEU A 344 10.13 -8.13 13.81
CA LEU A 344 10.62 -7.85 15.17
C LEU A 344 12.00 -7.19 15.16
N ARG A 345 12.89 -7.60 14.24
CA ARG A 345 14.18 -6.93 14.05
C ARG A 345 14.01 -5.52 13.50
N GLU A 346 13.03 -5.31 12.62
CA GLU A 346 12.69 -3.99 12.09
C GLU A 346 12.14 -3.08 13.20
N TRP A 347 11.28 -3.59 14.09
CA TRP A 347 10.82 -2.84 15.28
C TRP A 347 11.98 -2.29 16.11
N GLU A 348 13.02 -3.09 16.35
CA GLU A 348 14.18 -2.65 17.14
C GLU A 348 15.16 -1.75 16.36
N ALA A 349 15.36 -2.03 15.08
CA ALA A 349 16.35 -1.32 14.26
C ALA A 349 15.85 0.01 13.69
N ASP A 350 14.57 0.07 13.33
CA ASP A 350 13.88 1.23 12.75
C ASP A 350 12.43 1.27 13.26
N PRO A 351 12.21 1.67 14.53
CA PRO A 351 10.87 1.69 15.13
C PRO A 351 9.91 2.65 14.42
N GLU A 352 10.41 3.78 13.91
CA GLU A 352 9.60 4.76 13.20
C GLU A 352 9.14 4.23 11.85
N GLY A 353 10.03 3.62 11.07
CA GLY A 353 9.69 2.94 9.82
C GLY A 353 8.72 1.79 10.04
N PHE A 354 8.95 0.95 11.06
CA PHE A 354 8.04 -0.13 11.42
C PHE A 354 6.61 0.39 11.72
N PHE A 355 6.52 1.48 12.50
CA PHE A 355 5.24 2.08 12.86
C PHE A 355 4.50 2.61 11.62
N LEU A 356 5.19 3.34 10.73
CA LEU A 356 4.61 3.86 9.49
C LEU A 356 4.09 2.73 8.60
N VAL A 357 4.87 1.68 8.39
CA VAL A 357 4.48 0.50 7.59
C VAL A 357 3.29 -0.23 8.21
N SER A 358 3.27 -0.37 9.54
CA SER A 358 2.17 -1.04 10.26
C SER A 358 0.89 -0.20 10.30
N ASN A 359 0.98 1.10 10.02
CA ASN A 359 -0.12 2.04 10.03
C ASN A 359 -0.57 2.48 8.62
N LEU A 360 -0.08 1.81 7.57
CA LEU A 360 -0.54 2.04 6.21
C LEU A 360 -2.05 1.79 6.07
N GLU A 361 -2.69 2.56 5.19
CA GLU A 361 -4.09 2.32 4.85
C GLU A 361 -4.29 0.88 4.34
N LEU A 362 -5.42 0.30 4.74
CA LEU A 362 -5.78 -1.07 4.41
C LEU A 362 -6.07 -1.19 2.91
N ASP A 363 -5.08 -1.70 2.19
CA ASP A 363 -5.15 -1.89 0.76
C ASP A 363 -4.80 -3.34 0.36
N ILE A 364 -5.68 -3.94 -0.43
CA ILE A 364 -5.46 -5.24 -1.10
C ILE A 364 -4.24 -5.21 -2.04
N GLU A 365 -3.87 -4.03 -2.54
CA GLU A 365 -2.68 -3.79 -3.36
C GLU A 365 -1.43 -3.48 -2.53
N SER A 366 -1.53 -3.42 -1.20
CA SER A 366 -0.38 -3.25 -0.31
C SER A 366 0.70 -4.28 -0.58
N GLU A 367 1.97 -3.91 -0.43
CA GLU A 367 3.10 -4.85 -0.53
C GLU A 367 3.48 -5.41 0.86
N VAL A 368 2.70 -5.09 1.90
CA VAL A 368 2.87 -5.57 3.27
C VAL A 368 1.97 -6.77 3.53
N ARG A 369 2.56 -7.87 3.98
CA ARG A 369 1.86 -9.15 4.21
C ARG A 369 0.67 -8.99 5.17
N ARG A 370 0.91 -8.38 6.34
CA ARG A 370 -0.13 -8.21 7.38
C ARG A 370 -1.27 -7.32 6.89
N CYS A 371 -0.98 -6.19 6.23
CA CYS A 371 -2.01 -5.33 5.62
C CYS A 371 -2.88 -6.08 4.60
N CYS A 372 -2.29 -6.90 3.72
CA CYS A 372 -3.08 -7.68 2.76
C CYS A 372 -3.91 -8.79 3.43
N ALA A 373 -3.38 -9.41 4.49
CA ALA A 373 -4.11 -10.40 5.26
C ALA A 373 -5.28 -9.76 6.02
N GLU A 374 -5.07 -8.58 6.58
CA GLU A 374 -6.08 -7.77 7.24
C GLU A 374 -7.19 -7.35 6.29
N ALA A 375 -6.84 -6.82 5.12
CA ALA A 375 -7.82 -6.47 4.08
C ALA A 375 -8.64 -7.69 3.60
N LEU A 376 -8.01 -8.87 3.48
CA LEU A 376 -8.73 -10.11 3.16
C LEU A 376 -9.63 -10.54 4.32
N LEU A 377 -9.16 -10.46 5.58
CA LEU A 377 -9.93 -10.83 6.76
C LEU A 377 -11.19 -9.97 6.92
N LEU A 378 -11.05 -8.65 6.76
CA LEU A 378 -12.18 -7.71 6.74
C LEU A 378 -13.24 -8.14 5.72
N PHE A 379 -12.81 -8.51 4.52
CA PHE A 379 -13.73 -8.99 3.51
C PHE A 379 -14.43 -10.32 3.88
N LEU A 380 -13.72 -11.26 4.50
CA LEU A 380 -14.32 -12.51 5.00
C LEU A 380 -15.36 -12.21 6.10
N MET A 381 -15.03 -11.27 7.00
CA MET A 381 -15.92 -10.80 8.06
C MET A 381 -17.19 -10.18 7.49
N GLU A 382 -17.08 -9.22 6.56
CA GLU A 382 -18.25 -8.60 5.89
C GLU A 382 -19.16 -9.63 5.22
N ARG A 383 -18.60 -10.75 4.75
CA ARG A 383 -19.34 -11.78 4.02
C ARG A 383 -20.03 -12.79 4.92
N ASN A 384 -19.38 -13.22 5.99
CA ASN A 384 -19.93 -14.17 6.96
C ASN A 384 -19.49 -13.78 8.38
N ILE A 385 -20.15 -12.75 8.91
CA ILE A 385 -19.83 -12.14 10.21
C ILE A 385 -19.89 -13.18 11.33
N GLU A 386 -20.95 -13.99 11.38
CA GLU A 386 -21.18 -14.95 12.46
C GLU A 386 -20.08 -16.01 12.52
N ALA A 387 -19.73 -16.64 11.40
CA ALA A 387 -18.71 -17.68 11.38
C ALA A 387 -17.30 -17.11 11.60
N THR A 388 -16.99 -15.95 11.02
CA THR A 388 -15.68 -15.29 11.20
C THR A 388 -15.48 -14.85 12.66
N SER A 389 -16.47 -14.20 13.26
CA SER A 389 -16.46 -13.79 14.67
C SER A 389 -16.23 -14.98 15.60
N ARG A 390 -16.92 -16.10 15.33
CA ARG A 390 -16.82 -17.31 16.17
C ARG A 390 -15.42 -17.92 16.16
N VAL A 391 -14.79 -18.00 14.98
CA VAL A 391 -13.40 -18.46 14.85
C VAL A 391 -12.45 -17.54 15.61
N MET A 392 -12.58 -16.23 15.39
CA MET A 392 -11.72 -15.22 16.01
C MET A 392 -11.81 -15.22 17.53
N LEU A 393 -13.02 -15.19 18.09
CA LEU A 393 -13.24 -15.22 19.54
C LEU A 393 -12.79 -16.55 20.15
N SER A 394 -12.96 -17.67 19.45
CA SER A 394 -12.44 -18.96 19.89
C SER A 394 -10.91 -18.95 19.98
N LEU A 395 -10.23 -18.44 18.94
CA LEU A 395 -8.77 -18.33 18.93
C LEU A 395 -8.26 -17.38 20.01
N ALA A 396 -8.90 -16.22 20.19
CA ALA A 396 -8.54 -15.28 21.24
C ALA A 396 -8.70 -15.89 22.64
N SER A 397 -9.77 -16.63 22.89
CA SER A 397 -9.99 -17.35 24.15
C SER A 397 -8.92 -18.43 24.40
N GLN A 398 -8.58 -19.22 23.37
CA GLN A 398 -7.51 -20.22 23.46
C GLN A 398 -6.15 -19.57 23.73
N ALA A 399 -5.87 -18.46 23.06
CA ALA A 399 -4.63 -17.71 23.21
C ALA A 399 -4.50 -17.09 24.61
N ALA A 400 -5.61 -16.60 25.19
CA ALA A 400 -5.64 -16.08 26.56
C ALA A 400 -5.39 -17.15 27.64
N GLN A 401 -5.74 -18.41 27.36
CA GLN A 401 -5.51 -19.55 28.26
C GLN A 401 -4.08 -20.11 28.15
N ASN A 402 -3.37 -19.83 27.05
CA ASN A 402 -2.03 -20.32 26.84
C ASN A 402 -0.99 -19.45 27.55
N GLN A 403 -0.40 -19.97 28.63
CA GLN A 403 0.57 -19.25 29.46
C GLN A 403 2.03 -19.38 28.98
N ASP A 404 2.28 -20.06 27.85
CA ASP A 404 3.62 -20.15 27.29
C ASP A 404 4.10 -18.76 26.83
N PRO A 405 5.25 -18.24 27.32
CA PRO A 405 5.83 -17.01 26.80
C PRO A 405 6.05 -17.01 25.28
N GLY A 406 6.23 -18.19 24.67
CA GLY A 406 6.31 -18.38 23.22
C GLY A 406 4.97 -18.19 22.47
N ALA A 407 3.83 -18.25 23.18
CA ALA A 407 2.49 -18.12 22.60
C ALA A 407 2.04 -16.67 22.40
N LEU A 408 2.79 -15.68 22.91
CA LEU A 408 2.35 -14.28 22.88
C LEU A 408 2.22 -13.72 21.46
N ARG A 409 3.00 -14.20 20.49
CA ARG A 409 2.85 -13.84 19.07
C ARG A 409 1.51 -14.31 18.49
N MET A 410 1.02 -15.46 18.93
CA MET A 410 -0.28 -15.96 18.51
C MET A 410 -1.40 -15.13 19.12
N SER A 411 -1.27 -14.81 20.41
CA SER A 411 -2.20 -13.91 21.09
C SER A 411 -2.24 -12.53 20.44
N GLU A 412 -1.08 -11.98 20.05
CA GLU A 412 -0.98 -10.70 19.34
C GLU A 412 -1.70 -10.77 18.00
N ALA A 413 -1.50 -11.83 17.21
CA ALA A 413 -2.20 -12.02 15.94
C ALA A 413 -3.72 -12.14 16.11
N CYS A 414 -4.19 -12.78 17.18
CA CYS A 414 -5.62 -12.86 17.50
C CYS A 414 -6.20 -11.49 17.86
N PHE A 415 -5.48 -10.71 18.66
CA PHE A 415 -5.91 -9.34 19.00
C PHE A 415 -5.81 -8.39 17.81
N HIS A 416 -4.83 -8.57 16.92
CA HIS A 416 -4.79 -7.88 15.62
C HIS A 416 -6.05 -8.20 14.82
N ALA A 417 -6.44 -9.46 14.75
CA ALA A 417 -7.65 -9.86 14.03
C ALA A 417 -8.91 -9.18 14.59
N ILE A 418 -9.04 -9.12 15.93
CA ILE A 418 -10.15 -8.43 16.62
C ILE A 418 -10.13 -6.94 16.29
N ASP A 419 -8.98 -6.31 16.46
CA ASP A 419 -8.77 -4.88 16.18
C ASP A 419 -9.17 -4.49 14.76
N ALA A 420 -8.65 -5.23 13.78
CA ALA A 420 -8.96 -5.03 12.36
C ALA A 420 -10.46 -5.14 12.04
N THR A 421 -11.21 -5.95 12.79
CA THR A 421 -12.61 -6.27 12.48
C THR A 421 -13.61 -5.73 13.50
N ALA A 422 -13.14 -5.00 14.52
CA ALA A 422 -13.94 -4.57 15.67
C ALA A 422 -15.23 -3.82 15.26
N LEU A 423 -15.13 -2.94 14.26
CA LEU A 423 -16.26 -2.15 13.76
C LEU A 423 -17.32 -2.96 13.00
N LEU A 424 -17.05 -4.23 12.67
CA LEU A 424 -17.96 -5.13 11.97
C LEU A 424 -18.66 -6.14 12.90
N PHE A 425 -18.23 -6.23 14.17
CA PHE A 425 -18.89 -7.12 15.13
C PHE A 425 -20.34 -6.68 15.35
N PRO A 426 -21.32 -7.61 15.34
CA PRO A 426 -22.68 -7.29 15.72
C PRO A 426 -22.70 -6.81 17.17
N VAL A 427 -23.54 -5.82 17.46
CA VAL A 427 -23.72 -5.27 18.81
C VAL A 427 -23.98 -6.40 19.81
N GLY A 428 -23.22 -6.42 20.92
CA GLY A 428 -23.34 -7.42 21.97
C GLY A 428 -22.60 -8.74 21.72
N THR A 429 -21.88 -8.89 20.60
CA THR A 429 -21.08 -10.10 20.33
C THR A 429 -19.83 -10.19 21.20
N LEU A 430 -19.20 -9.05 21.45
CA LEU A 430 -18.05 -8.90 22.33
C LEU A 430 -18.33 -7.72 23.28
N ASP A 431 -18.23 -7.97 24.58
CA ASP A 431 -18.24 -6.90 25.58
C ASP A 431 -16.83 -6.28 25.62
N TYR A 432 -16.65 -5.16 24.90
CA TYR A 432 -15.36 -4.49 24.79
C TYR A 432 -14.85 -3.96 26.14
N ASP A 433 -15.75 -3.58 27.04
CA ASP A 433 -15.38 -3.06 28.35
C ASP A 433 -14.82 -4.18 29.24
N ALA A 434 -15.52 -5.30 29.31
CA ALA A 434 -15.05 -6.49 30.02
C ALA A 434 -13.78 -7.07 29.38
N PHE A 435 -13.73 -7.13 28.05
CA PHE A 435 -12.56 -7.61 27.31
C PHE A 435 -11.33 -6.75 27.62
N PHE A 436 -11.47 -5.42 27.64
CA PHE A 436 -10.37 -4.55 28.04
C PHE A 436 -9.97 -4.77 29.50
N SER A 437 -10.92 -4.68 30.43
CA SER A 437 -10.63 -4.70 31.87
C SER A 437 -10.10 -6.06 32.37
N ILE A 438 -10.53 -7.17 31.78
CA ILE A 438 -10.19 -8.53 32.24
C ILE A 438 -9.03 -9.12 31.42
N ASP A 439 -9.08 -9.00 30.08
CA ASP A 439 -8.17 -9.74 29.21
C ASP A 439 -6.96 -8.91 28.75
N LEU A 440 -7.14 -7.62 28.47
CA LEU A 440 -6.12 -6.79 27.84
C LEU A 440 -5.30 -5.96 28.83
N TYR A 441 -5.92 -5.39 29.86
CA TYR A 441 -5.29 -4.41 30.75
C TYR A 441 -4.04 -4.95 31.44
N LYS A 442 -4.01 -6.25 31.79
CA LYS A 442 -2.85 -6.93 32.38
C LYS A 442 -1.55 -6.77 31.57
N TYR A 443 -1.64 -6.66 30.24
CA TYR A 443 -0.46 -6.46 29.40
C TYR A 443 0.07 -5.04 29.50
N LEU A 444 -0.81 -4.05 29.66
CA LEU A 444 -0.40 -2.68 29.91
C LEU A 444 0.25 -2.55 31.30
N GLU A 445 -0.15 -3.34 32.30
CA GLU A 445 0.49 -3.30 33.62
C GLU A 445 1.85 -4.03 33.69
N SER A 446 2.12 -4.92 32.73
CA SER A 446 3.38 -5.67 32.69
C SER A 446 4.60 -4.78 32.38
N PRO A 447 5.79 -5.10 32.92
CA PRO A 447 7.02 -4.36 32.63
C PRO A 447 7.43 -4.52 31.16
N SER A 448 7.88 -3.42 30.53
CA SER A 448 8.22 -3.37 29.09
C SER A 448 9.64 -3.86 28.76
N ASP A 449 10.17 -4.83 29.53
CA ASP A 449 11.60 -5.21 29.48
C ASP A 449 11.94 -5.96 28.17
N ASP A 450 11.13 -6.93 27.78
CA ASP A 450 11.34 -7.74 26.58
C ASP A 450 10.50 -7.28 25.38
N LEU A 451 11.03 -7.54 24.17
CA LEU A 451 10.39 -7.12 22.91
C LEU A 451 9.01 -7.76 22.72
N VAL A 452 8.81 -9.01 23.14
CA VAL A 452 7.56 -9.73 22.90
C VAL A 452 6.44 -9.07 23.71
N THR A 453 6.70 -8.74 24.98
CA THR A 453 5.78 -7.96 25.81
C THR A 453 5.47 -6.59 25.19
N ARG A 454 6.48 -5.87 24.68
CA ARG A 454 6.26 -4.59 24.00
C ARG A 454 5.38 -4.73 22.76
N THR A 455 5.52 -5.79 21.97
CA THR A 455 4.63 -6.00 20.81
C THR A 455 3.18 -6.20 21.21
N MET A 456 2.93 -6.92 22.31
CA MET A 456 1.59 -7.08 22.87
C MET A 456 1.04 -5.75 23.42
N GLN A 457 1.86 -4.97 24.14
CA GLN A 457 1.47 -3.64 24.62
C GLN A 457 1.10 -2.72 23.45
N GLY A 458 1.90 -2.70 22.38
CA GLY A 458 1.62 -1.93 21.18
C GLY A 458 0.30 -2.35 20.52
N ARG A 459 0.03 -3.66 20.45
CA ARG A 459 -1.26 -4.17 19.96
C ARG A 459 -2.44 -3.71 20.81
N VAL A 460 -2.35 -3.81 22.14
CA VAL A 460 -3.43 -3.37 23.03
C VAL A 460 -3.66 -1.87 22.90
N LEU A 461 -2.60 -1.06 22.83
CA LEU A 461 -2.71 0.38 22.59
C LEU A 461 -3.40 0.70 21.27
N HIS A 462 -3.05 -0.02 20.19
CA HIS A 462 -3.69 0.18 18.89
C HIS A 462 -5.17 -0.22 18.92
N LEU A 463 -5.51 -1.38 19.48
CA LEU A 463 -6.88 -1.85 19.62
C LEU A 463 -7.76 -0.87 20.41
N LEU A 464 -7.22 -0.25 21.46
CA LEU A 464 -7.91 0.79 22.24
C LEU A 464 -8.30 2.01 21.40
N VAL A 465 -7.54 2.35 20.35
CA VAL A 465 -7.93 3.43 19.42
C VAL A 465 -9.27 3.09 18.76
N THR A 466 -9.48 1.82 18.44
CA THR A 466 -10.67 1.31 17.76
C THR A 466 -11.85 1.18 18.71
N ILE A 467 -11.65 0.61 19.91
CA ILE A 467 -12.74 0.25 20.84
C ILE A 467 -13.08 1.33 21.87
N SER A 468 -12.28 2.41 22.00
CA SER A 468 -12.51 3.45 23.01
C SER A 468 -13.92 4.05 23.08
N PRO A 469 -14.70 4.19 21.98
CA PRO A 469 -16.07 4.70 22.05
C PRO A 469 -17.05 3.79 22.81
N GLU A 470 -16.74 2.50 22.96
CA GLU A 470 -17.60 1.50 23.61
C GLU A 470 -17.24 1.26 25.09
N LEU A 471 -16.19 1.94 25.60
CA LEU A 471 -15.73 1.76 26.98
C LEU A 471 -16.64 2.49 27.98
N SER A 472 -16.77 1.90 29.17
CA SER A 472 -17.32 2.60 30.33
C SER A 472 -16.38 3.71 30.80
N ALA A 473 -16.90 4.66 31.59
CA ALA A 473 -16.10 5.75 32.13
C ALA A 473 -14.87 5.25 32.94
N GLU A 474 -15.01 4.17 33.71
CA GLU A 474 -13.90 3.60 34.50
C GLU A 474 -12.81 3.00 33.60
N SER A 475 -13.20 2.21 32.62
CA SER A 475 -12.27 1.63 31.63
C SER A 475 -11.60 2.70 30.78
N TYR A 476 -12.36 3.73 30.41
CA TYR A 476 -11.82 4.87 29.68
C TYR A 476 -10.73 5.58 30.49
N GLU A 477 -10.98 5.88 31.76
CA GLU A 477 -9.98 6.49 32.66
C GLU A 477 -8.71 5.65 32.73
N LYS A 478 -8.85 4.33 32.90
CA LYS A 478 -7.69 3.39 32.88
C LYS A 478 -6.94 3.45 31.55
N ALA A 479 -7.65 3.49 30.42
CA ALA A 479 -7.04 3.59 29.09
C ALA A 479 -6.30 4.92 28.90
N LEU A 480 -6.87 6.04 29.35
CA LEU A 480 -6.22 7.35 29.28
C LEU A 480 -4.95 7.39 30.15
N VAL A 481 -5.02 6.95 31.41
CA VAL A 481 -3.85 6.90 32.30
C VAL A 481 -2.74 6.03 31.71
N ALA A 482 -3.10 4.87 31.15
CA ALA A 482 -2.14 4.00 30.47
C ALA A 482 -1.51 4.68 29.25
N ALA A 483 -2.32 5.36 28.42
CA ALA A 483 -1.84 6.10 27.25
C ALA A 483 -0.84 7.19 27.66
N ILE A 484 -1.18 8.04 28.63
CA ILE A 484 -0.29 9.10 29.13
C ILE A 484 1.05 8.53 29.59
N ARG A 485 1.05 7.40 30.30
CA ARG A 485 2.29 6.71 30.70
C ARG A 485 3.10 6.23 29.50
N PHE A 486 2.48 5.60 28.50
CA PHE A 486 3.17 5.11 27.30
C PHE A 486 3.65 6.22 26.36
N LEU A 487 3.08 7.43 26.44
CA LEU A 487 3.58 8.60 25.72
C LEU A 487 5.04 8.93 26.09
N GLN A 488 5.45 8.59 27.31
CA GLN A 488 6.82 8.73 27.80
C GLN A 488 7.72 7.52 27.51
N SER A 489 7.21 6.50 26.82
CA SER A 489 7.94 5.26 26.59
C SER A 489 9.28 5.52 25.86
N PRO A 490 10.37 4.86 26.28
CA PRO A 490 11.62 4.86 25.51
C PRO A 490 11.46 4.13 24.17
N ASP A 491 10.58 3.13 24.10
CA ASP A 491 10.20 2.48 22.83
C ASP A 491 9.29 3.42 22.03
N LEU A 492 9.77 3.84 20.85
CA LEU A 492 9.09 4.80 19.99
C LEU A 492 7.80 4.25 19.39
N VAL A 493 7.72 2.94 19.12
CA VAL A 493 6.48 2.34 18.58
C VAL A 493 5.36 2.42 19.60
N LEU A 494 5.65 2.12 20.87
CA LEU A 494 4.69 2.27 21.96
C LEU A 494 4.27 3.73 22.17
N ALA A 495 5.23 4.65 22.12
CA ALA A 495 4.96 6.07 22.24
C ALA A 495 4.05 6.58 21.10
N LEU A 496 4.32 6.16 19.85
CA LEU A 496 3.54 6.55 18.68
C LEU A 496 2.13 5.93 18.66
N TYR A 497 1.97 4.66 19.08
CA TYR A 497 0.63 4.09 19.30
C TYR A 497 -0.13 4.85 20.41
N SER A 498 0.57 5.26 21.46
CA SER A 498 -0.03 6.09 22.49
C SER A 498 -0.47 7.46 21.96
N VAL A 499 0.33 8.12 21.10
CA VAL A 499 -0.08 9.37 20.44
C VAL A 499 -1.42 9.22 19.71
N LYS A 500 -1.61 8.12 18.95
CA LYS A 500 -2.90 7.84 18.28
C LYS A 500 -4.03 7.66 19.28
N LEU A 501 -3.79 6.93 20.37
CA LEU A 501 -4.79 6.69 21.40
C LEU A 501 -5.18 7.98 22.12
N VAL A 502 -4.21 8.75 22.63
CA VAL A 502 -4.46 10.05 23.26
C VAL A 502 -5.19 10.97 22.29
N HIS A 503 -4.77 11.05 21.02
CA HIS A 503 -5.46 11.86 20.01
C HIS A 503 -6.93 11.44 19.87
N LYS A 504 -7.22 10.14 19.77
CA LYS A 504 -8.59 9.62 19.65
C LYS A 504 -9.44 9.94 20.88
N LEU A 505 -8.89 9.71 22.08
CA LEU A 505 -9.53 10.00 23.37
C LEU A 505 -9.84 11.51 23.48
N CYS A 506 -8.86 12.35 23.18
CA CYS A 506 -8.98 13.81 23.13
C CYS A 506 -10.05 14.28 22.13
N VAL A 507 -10.03 13.82 20.88
CA VAL A 507 -10.99 14.29 19.85
C VAL A 507 -12.42 13.87 20.18
N SER A 508 -12.63 12.64 20.67
CA SER A 508 -13.96 12.16 21.07
C SER A 508 -14.60 13.02 22.17
N ASP A 509 -13.78 13.60 23.06
CA ASP A 509 -14.28 14.27 24.29
C ASP A 509 -14.07 15.80 24.36
N ILE A 510 -13.08 16.37 23.67
CA ILE A 510 -12.85 17.83 23.64
C ILE A 510 -13.78 18.51 22.63
N LEU A 511 -14.00 17.87 21.48
CA LEU A 511 -14.80 18.40 20.37
C LEU A 511 -16.15 17.67 20.19
N GLY A 512 -16.28 16.44 20.71
CA GLY A 512 -17.51 15.65 20.67
C GLY A 512 -18.43 15.92 21.86
N LYS A 513 -19.74 15.99 21.63
CA LYS A 513 -20.77 15.96 22.69
C LYS A 513 -21.05 14.51 23.13
N GLY A 514 -20.00 13.77 23.48
CA GLY A 514 -20.11 12.39 23.95
C GLY A 514 -20.81 12.31 25.32
N PRO A 515 -21.38 11.15 25.70
CA PRO A 515 -22.10 10.99 26.98
C PRO A 515 -21.20 11.17 28.22
N PHE A 516 -19.88 11.07 28.07
CA PHE A 516 -18.90 11.19 29.15
C PHE A 516 -17.97 12.41 29.02
N ALA A 517 -18.27 13.32 28.08
CA ALA A 517 -17.40 14.45 27.75
C ALA A 517 -17.04 15.34 28.96
N GLU A 518 -17.96 15.54 29.90
CA GLU A 518 -17.69 16.33 31.11
C GLU A 518 -16.65 15.68 32.03
N VAL A 519 -16.78 14.36 32.26
CA VAL A 519 -15.89 13.60 33.14
C VAL A 519 -14.51 13.45 32.50
N HIS A 520 -14.47 13.13 31.21
CA HIS A 520 -13.22 12.96 30.46
C HIS A 520 -12.48 14.29 30.27
N SER A 521 -13.20 15.40 30.03
CA SER A 521 -12.62 16.74 29.93
C SER A 521 -11.95 17.15 31.25
N ALA A 522 -12.60 16.91 32.40
CA ALA A 522 -12.01 17.22 33.71
C ALA A 522 -10.74 16.41 33.99
N LEU A 523 -10.75 15.11 33.66
CA LEU A 523 -9.59 14.24 33.82
C LEU A 523 -8.43 14.68 32.89
N LEU A 524 -8.74 14.99 31.64
CA LEU A 524 -7.75 15.48 30.67
C LEU A 524 -7.15 16.82 31.11
N GLN A 525 -7.98 17.76 31.56
CA GLN A 525 -7.51 19.05 32.11
C GLN A 525 -6.53 18.84 33.27
N GLY A 526 -6.80 17.89 34.17
CA GLY A 526 -5.90 17.54 35.27
C GLY A 526 -4.52 17.05 34.82
N HIS A 527 -4.40 16.51 33.60
CA HIS A 527 -3.15 16.00 33.06
C HIS A 527 -2.56 16.84 31.91
N ALA A 528 -3.24 17.88 31.46
CA ALA A 528 -2.98 18.50 30.16
C ALA A 528 -1.55 19.04 29.99
N ILE A 529 -0.98 19.65 31.04
CA ILE A 529 0.43 20.12 31.01
C ILE A 529 1.41 18.95 30.91
N SER A 530 1.16 17.84 31.61
CA SER A 530 1.99 16.65 31.55
C SER A 530 1.95 16.02 30.16
N ILE A 531 0.76 15.86 29.58
CA ILE A 531 0.59 15.33 28.22
C ILE A 531 1.34 16.22 27.22
N LEU A 532 1.11 17.54 27.27
CA LEU A 532 1.81 18.52 26.42
C LEU A 532 3.34 18.40 26.55
N THR A 533 3.84 18.28 27.78
CA THR A 533 5.27 18.09 28.05
C THR A 533 5.81 16.81 27.41
N PHE A 534 5.07 15.70 27.50
CA PHE A 534 5.49 14.42 26.95
C PHE A 534 5.40 14.40 25.43
N SER A 535 4.36 15.02 24.85
CA SER A 535 4.20 15.20 23.40
C SER A 535 5.35 16.02 22.81
N PHE A 536 5.75 17.13 23.42
CA PHE A 536 6.93 17.89 22.97
C PHE A 536 8.23 17.10 23.13
N SER A 537 8.41 16.38 24.25
CA SER A 537 9.57 15.51 24.46
C SER A 537 9.69 14.43 23.38
N LEU A 538 8.55 13.82 23.01
CA LEU A 538 8.51 12.85 21.92
C LEU A 538 8.83 13.49 20.57
N ALA A 539 8.27 14.67 20.27
CA ALA A 539 8.55 15.39 19.03
C ALA A 539 10.05 15.63 18.79
N HIS A 540 10.83 15.86 19.86
CA HIS A 540 12.29 16.04 19.78
C HIS A 540 13.07 14.76 19.49
N ARG A 541 12.46 13.59 19.71
CA ARG A 541 13.09 12.27 19.49
C ARG A 541 12.85 11.71 18.10
N LEU A 542 11.90 12.27 17.34
CA LEU A 542 11.47 11.72 16.05
C LEU A 542 12.35 12.19 14.89
N GLU A 543 12.58 11.29 13.96
CA GLU A 543 13.32 11.50 12.71
C GLU A 543 12.42 11.44 11.48
N GLU A 544 11.31 10.72 11.53
CA GLU A 544 10.39 10.66 10.40
C GLU A 544 9.38 11.82 10.43
N GLY A 545 9.27 12.54 9.31
CA GLY A 545 8.41 13.71 9.19
C GLY A 545 6.92 13.40 9.36
N GLU A 546 6.46 12.23 8.91
CA GLU A 546 5.06 11.81 9.08
C GLU A 546 4.71 11.55 10.54
N ASN A 547 5.62 10.92 11.29
CA ASN A 547 5.47 10.68 12.73
C ASN A 547 5.50 11.99 13.51
N LEU A 548 6.44 12.89 13.18
CA LEU A 548 6.50 14.22 13.78
C LEU A 548 5.20 14.98 13.53
N GLN A 549 4.66 14.95 12.30
CA GLN A 549 3.39 15.59 11.99
C GLN A 549 2.24 15.04 12.84
N MET A 550 2.19 13.73 13.07
CA MET A 550 1.17 13.09 13.92
C MET A 550 1.23 13.63 15.35
N VAL A 551 2.43 13.77 15.93
CA VAL A 551 2.62 14.35 17.26
C VAL A 551 2.24 15.83 17.29
N LEU A 552 2.60 16.61 16.28
CA LEU A 552 2.22 18.04 16.21
C LEU A 552 0.69 18.22 16.12
N LYS A 553 -0.01 17.33 15.42
CA LYS A 553 -1.49 17.33 15.39
C LYS A 553 -2.09 17.04 16.76
N LEU A 554 -1.50 16.12 17.53
CA LEU A 554 -1.90 15.88 18.92
C LEU A 554 -1.67 17.14 19.77
N ILE A 555 -0.49 17.77 19.67
CA ILE A 555 -0.17 19.01 20.40
C ILE A 555 -1.17 20.12 20.08
N ALA A 556 -1.59 20.26 18.82
CA ALA A 556 -2.60 21.25 18.44
C ALA A 556 -3.92 21.03 19.19
N ILE A 557 -4.39 19.78 19.33
CA ILE A 557 -5.61 19.45 20.08
C ILE A 557 -5.42 19.70 21.58
N GLU A 558 -4.28 19.32 22.14
CA GLU A 558 -3.94 19.62 23.54
C GLU A 558 -3.97 21.12 23.81
N MET A 559 -3.46 21.93 22.86
CA MET A 559 -3.48 23.38 22.95
C MET A 559 -4.90 23.96 22.96
N GLU A 560 -5.86 23.39 22.24
CA GLU A 560 -7.26 23.85 22.31
C GLU A 560 -7.86 23.71 23.73
N VAL A 561 -7.38 22.73 24.50
CA VAL A 561 -7.79 22.50 25.89
C VAL A 561 -7.08 23.47 26.82
N VAL A 562 -5.74 23.48 26.78
CA VAL A 562 -4.91 24.23 27.73
C VAL A 562 -5.02 25.74 27.49
N ALA A 563 -5.21 26.18 26.25
CA ALA A 563 -5.22 27.60 25.93
C ALA A 563 -6.44 28.36 26.48
N LYS A 564 -7.49 27.68 26.95
CA LYS A 564 -8.62 28.32 27.65
C LYS A 564 -8.20 28.95 28.98
N GLU A 565 -7.17 28.40 29.61
CA GLU A 565 -6.62 28.85 30.89
C GLU A 565 -5.18 29.37 30.72
N ALA A 566 -4.80 29.77 29.50
CA ALA A 566 -3.44 30.14 29.16
C ALA A 566 -2.90 31.21 30.13
N ASN A 567 -1.83 30.85 30.83
CA ASN A 567 -1.12 31.70 31.77
C ASN A 567 0.31 31.96 31.26
N LEU A 568 1.03 32.81 32.00
CA LEU A 568 2.42 33.17 31.64
C LEU A 568 3.35 31.94 31.62
N ASP A 569 3.12 30.96 32.49
CA ASP A 569 3.94 29.75 32.59
C ASP A 569 3.83 28.89 31.32
N LEU A 570 2.62 28.75 30.76
CA LEU A 570 2.41 28.06 29.49
C LEU A 570 3.14 28.77 28.34
N ILE A 571 3.07 30.10 28.28
CA ILE A 571 3.77 30.89 27.25
C ILE A 571 5.28 30.69 27.36
N GLN A 572 5.83 30.72 28.58
CA GLN A 572 7.26 30.47 28.81
C GLN A 572 7.68 29.04 28.45
N PHE A 573 6.86 28.06 28.80
CA PHE A 573 7.09 26.67 28.41
C PHE A 573 7.12 26.53 26.88
N LEU A 574 6.13 27.06 26.16
CA LEU A 574 6.08 27.01 24.70
C LEU A 574 7.24 27.79 24.07
N ALA A 575 7.65 28.92 24.65
CA ALA A 575 8.82 29.68 24.20
C ALA A 575 10.12 28.87 24.28
N ALA A 576 10.21 27.88 25.18
CA ALA A 576 11.33 26.94 25.22
C ALA A 576 11.19 25.80 24.20
N GLN A 577 9.97 25.29 23.96
CA GLN A 577 9.75 24.09 23.12
C GLN A 577 9.62 24.39 21.62
N VAL A 578 8.84 25.41 21.25
CA VAL A 578 8.51 25.74 19.86
C VAL A 578 9.75 26.00 18.98
N PRO A 579 10.77 26.76 19.43
CA PRO A 579 11.98 26.96 18.64
C PRO A 579 12.73 25.65 18.34
N GLN A 580 12.76 24.72 19.28
CA GLN A 580 13.44 23.43 19.10
C GLN A 580 12.71 22.57 18.06
N VAL A 581 11.38 22.49 18.14
CA VAL A 581 10.54 21.82 17.13
C VAL A 581 10.72 22.48 15.76
N TRP A 582 10.76 23.81 15.70
CA TRP A 582 10.98 24.53 14.45
C TRP A 582 12.33 24.18 13.82
N GLN A 583 13.42 24.17 14.60
CA GLN A 583 14.73 23.72 14.12
C GLN A 583 14.69 22.28 13.62
N ARG A 584 13.94 21.39 14.28
CA ARG A 584 13.77 20.01 13.81
C ARG A 584 13.09 19.95 12.45
N ILE A 585 11.97 20.67 12.29
CA ILE A 585 11.26 20.75 11.00
C ILE A 585 12.16 21.31 9.90
N LEU A 586 13.00 22.31 10.21
CA LEU A 586 13.99 22.83 9.27
C LEU A 586 15.01 21.76 8.86
N SER A 587 15.53 20.96 9.78
CA SER A 587 16.47 19.88 9.46
C SER A 587 15.88 18.81 8.53
N LEU A 588 14.60 18.46 8.70
CA LEU A 588 13.87 17.54 7.80
C LEU A 588 13.62 18.12 6.41
N SER A 589 13.72 19.44 6.33
CA SER A 589 13.40 20.25 5.16
C SER A 589 14.63 20.57 4.31
N GLU A 590 15.80 19.98 4.60
CA GLU A 590 17.04 20.15 3.84
C GLU A 590 17.20 19.06 2.75
N GLY A 591 17.82 19.39 1.61
CA GLY A 591 18.11 18.45 0.52
C GLY A 591 16.95 18.20 -0.46
N GLU A 592 16.96 17.04 -1.14
CA GLU A 592 16.00 16.66 -2.19
C GLU A 592 14.55 16.50 -1.66
N ASN A 593 14.38 16.25 -0.35
CA ASN A 593 13.08 16.06 0.32
C ASN A 593 12.50 17.34 0.94
N ALA A 594 13.00 18.49 0.53
CA ALA A 594 12.50 19.83 0.75
C ALA A 594 10.98 19.99 1.03
N ILE A 595 10.12 19.36 0.24
CA ILE A 595 8.66 19.50 0.29
C ILE A 595 8.05 18.68 1.44
N ALA A 596 8.73 17.63 1.91
CA ALA A 596 8.24 16.71 2.93
C ALA A 596 8.06 17.35 4.31
N GLY A 597 8.71 18.49 4.59
CA GLY A 597 8.53 19.24 5.82
C GLY A 597 7.25 20.09 5.86
N ALA A 598 6.64 20.40 4.72
CA ALA A 598 5.48 21.29 4.65
C ALA A 598 4.29 20.85 5.54
N PRO A 599 3.93 19.54 5.61
CA PRO A 599 2.87 19.08 6.50
C PRO A 599 3.16 19.35 7.99
N CYS A 600 4.42 19.26 8.44
CA CYS A 600 4.83 19.62 9.80
C CYS A 600 4.75 21.13 10.04
N GLN A 601 5.15 21.93 9.05
CA GLN A 601 5.07 23.40 9.12
C GLN A 601 3.62 23.86 9.26
N SER A 602 2.70 23.29 8.48
CA SER A 602 1.26 23.55 8.61
C SER A 602 0.73 23.19 10.01
N SER A 603 1.13 22.04 10.56
CA SER A 603 0.74 21.66 11.93
C SER A 603 1.31 22.59 13.00
N LEU A 604 2.55 23.07 12.85
CA LEU A 604 3.13 24.07 13.74
C LEU A 604 2.41 25.42 13.63
N ILE A 605 2.02 25.84 12.42
CA ILE A 605 1.22 27.04 12.20
C ILE A 605 -0.11 26.93 12.96
N ASN A 606 -0.79 25.78 12.91
CA ASN A 606 -2.05 25.57 13.64
C ASN A 606 -1.87 25.69 15.17
N ILE A 607 -0.78 25.14 15.73
CA ILE A 607 -0.44 25.32 17.15
C ILE A 607 -0.28 26.81 17.49
N LEU A 608 0.43 27.56 16.65
CA LEU A 608 0.69 28.99 16.86
C LEU A 608 -0.58 29.84 16.71
N LEU A 609 -1.44 29.54 15.73
CA LEU A 609 -2.73 30.17 15.55
C LEU A 609 -3.58 30.04 16.83
N LEU A 610 -3.74 28.81 17.33
CA LEU A 610 -4.49 28.53 18.55
C LEU A 610 -3.91 29.29 19.76
N LEU A 611 -2.58 29.37 19.86
CA LEU A 611 -1.93 30.12 20.94
C LEU A 611 -2.17 31.63 20.84
N ILE A 612 -2.00 32.22 19.64
CA ILE A 612 -2.15 33.66 19.41
C ILE A 612 -3.60 34.09 19.62
N GLU A 613 -4.57 33.32 19.13
CA GLU A 613 -6.00 33.62 19.30
C GLU A 613 -6.41 33.72 20.78
N LYS A 614 -5.73 33.00 21.68
CA LYS A 614 -6.06 32.97 23.12
C LYS A 614 -5.21 33.93 23.95
N THR A 615 -3.92 34.06 23.66
CA THR A 615 -2.96 34.84 24.46
C THR A 615 -2.65 36.22 23.88
N GLY A 616 -2.96 36.42 22.60
CA GLY A 616 -2.75 37.66 21.85
C GLY A 616 -1.34 38.22 22.00
N ASP A 617 -1.27 39.47 22.42
CA ASP A 617 -0.03 40.25 22.49
C ASP A 617 1.02 39.66 23.45
N GLN A 618 0.64 38.83 24.43
CA GLN A 618 1.60 38.19 25.34
C GLN A 618 2.49 37.17 24.62
N CYS A 619 1.91 36.34 23.75
CA CYS A 619 2.67 35.43 22.89
C CYS A 619 3.55 36.23 21.91
N LEU A 620 2.97 37.24 21.27
CA LEU A 620 3.65 38.05 20.26
C LEU A 620 4.75 38.93 20.84
N SER A 621 4.70 39.28 22.12
CA SER A 621 5.76 40.00 22.84
C SER A 621 6.88 39.09 23.36
N THR A 622 6.71 37.77 23.32
CA THR A 622 7.68 36.80 23.81
C THR A 622 8.72 36.50 22.72
N PRO A 623 10.01 36.89 22.87
CA PRO A 623 10.96 36.91 21.76
C PRO A 623 11.16 35.57 21.02
N PRO A 624 11.36 34.42 21.70
CA PRO A 624 11.56 33.15 21.00
C PRO A 624 10.37 32.72 20.14
N LEU A 625 9.14 32.96 20.63
CA LEU A 625 7.92 32.66 19.89
C LEU A 625 7.75 33.63 18.71
N ARG A 626 7.93 34.92 18.95
CA ARG A 626 7.86 35.97 17.93
C ARG A 626 8.81 35.68 16.77
N GLU A 627 10.05 35.30 17.07
CA GLU A 627 11.05 34.97 16.04
C GLU A 627 10.61 33.80 15.16
N VAL A 628 10.12 32.71 15.74
CA VAL A 628 9.65 31.54 14.99
C VAL A 628 8.43 31.90 14.12
N ILE A 629 7.46 32.66 14.66
CA ILE A 629 6.26 33.10 13.93
C ILE A 629 6.65 33.87 12.67
N PHE A 630 7.55 34.86 12.78
CA PHE A 630 7.92 35.67 11.63
C PHE A 630 8.86 34.95 10.66
N GLN A 631 9.69 34.01 11.13
CA GLN A 631 10.44 33.12 10.26
C GLN A 631 9.49 32.24 9.43
N LEU A 632 8.45 31.67 10.05
CA LEU A 632 7.41 30.89 9.37
C LEU A 632 6.64 31.73 8.35
N ILE A 633 6.18 32.92 8.73
CA ILE A 633 5.50 33.83 7.80
C ILE A 633 6.41 34.14 6.60
N GLY A 634 7.64 34.58 6.86
CA GLY A 634 8.62 34.90 5.82
C GLY A 634 8.89 33.72 4.88
N PHE A 635 8.95 32.51 5.43
CA PHE A 635 9.10 31.27 4.66
C PHE A 635 7.88 31.00 3.76
N CYS A 636 6.66 31.09 4.30
CA CYS A 636 5.42 30.77 3.57
C CYS A 636 5.07 31.79 2.48
N VAL A 637 5.43 33.07 2.66
CA VAL A 637 5.07 34.15 1.72
C VAL A 637 6.14 34.42 0.65
N ASN A 638 7.27 33.71 0.70
CA ASN A 638 8.33 33.85 -0.29
C ASN A 638 8.01 33.08 -1.58
N LEU A 639 7.42 33.79 -2.55
CA LEU A 639 7.05 33.28 -3.88
C LEU A 639 8.22 32.69 -4.70
N GLY A 640 9.47 32.95 -4.30
CA GLY A 640 10.65 32.39 -4.94
C GLY A 640 10.96 30.93 -4.56
N SER A 641 10.23 30.35 -3.60
CA SER A 641 10.40 28.95 -3.19
C SER A 641 9.27 28.06 -3.72
N ASP A 642 9.61 26.87 -4.23
CA ASP A 642 8.63 25.87 -4.69
C ASP A 642 7.71 25.38 -3.54
N ARG A 643 8.09 25.60 -2.28
CA ARG A 643 7.33 25.19 -1.09
C ARG A 643 6.25 26.19 -0.72
N ALA A 644 6.45 27.47 -1.03
CA ALA A 644 5.48 28.52 -0.75
C ALA A 644 4.14 28.25 -1.45
N SER A 645 4.09 27.53 -2.57
CA SER A 645 2.80 27.19 -3.20
C SER A 645 1.87 26.36 -2.32
N TYR A 646 2.42 25.51 -1.43
CA TYR A 646 1.63 24.63 -0.56
C TYR A 646 1.25 25.27 0.77
N LEU A 647 2.07 26.21 1.26
CA LEU A 647 1.91 26.82 2.59
C LEU A 647 1.47 28.28 2.57
N LEU A 648 1.33 28.89 1.38
CA LEU A 648 0.96 30.30 1.26
C LEU A 648 -0.34 30.62 2.00
N GLU A 649 -1.36 29.76 1.88
CA GLU A 649 -2.64 29.97 2.56
C GLU A 649 -2.50 29.93 4.09
N ASP A 650 -1.84 28.91 4.62
CA ASP A 650 -1.62 28.75 6.07
C ASP A 650 -0.75 29.89 6.63
N GLY A 651 0.29 30.29 5.89
CA GLY A 651 1.15 31.42 6.27
C GLY A 651 0.43 32.77 6.26
N LEU A 652 -0.48 32.98 5.31
CA LEU A 652 -1.32 34.19 5.28
C LEU A 652 -2.34 34.18 6.43
N LYS A 653 -2.94 33.03 6.77
CA LYS A 653 -3.80 32.91 7.97
C LYS A 653 -3.03 33.26 9.23
N LEU A 654 -1.80 32.75 9.38
CA LEU A 654 -0.93 33.10 10.49
C LEU A 654 -0.65 34.60 10.55
N TRP A 655 -0.28 35.21 9.43
CA TRP A 655 -0.01 36.64 9.38
C TRP A 655 -1.25 37.47 9.74
N ARG A 656 -2.42 37.13 9.19
CA ARG A 656 -3.67 37.79 9.58
C ARG A 656 -3.94 37.66 11.07
N CYS A 657 -3.75 36.49 11.65
CA CYS A 657 -3.93 36.27 13.09
C CYS A 657 -2.99 37.17 13.91
N VAL A 658 -1.72 37.27 13.51
CA VAL A 658 -0.74 38.20 14.13
C VAL A 658 -1.22 39.66 14.07
N MET A 659 -1.77 40.10 12.94
CA MET A 659 -2.29 41.47 12.77
C MET A 659 -3.55 41.74 13.59
N LEU A 660 -4.43 40.74 13.75
CA LEU A 660 -5.67 40.88 14.50
C LEU A 660 -5.45 40.94 16.01
N HIS A 661 -4.45 40.23 16.52
CA HIS A 661 -4.26 40.02 17.97
C HIS A 661 -3.01 40.71 18.56
N GLY A 662 -2.10 41.23 17.72
CA GLY A 662 -0.86 41.87 18.15
C GLY A 662 -0.94 43.39 18.26
N SER A 663 -0.25 43.95 19.25
CA SER A 663 0.00 45.38 19.32
C SER A 663 1.07 45.78 18.29
N TRP A 664 0.97 47.00 17.74
CA TRP A 664 1.97 47.52 16.81
C TRP A 664 3.39 47.54 17.38
N GLN A 665 3.52 47.66 18.71
CA GLN A 665 4.82 47.58 19.39
C GLN A 665 5.47 46.19 19.28
N ALA A 666 4.67 45.13 19.33
CA ALA A 666 5.16 43.75 19.22
C ALA A 666 5.44 43.34 17.76
N VAL A 667 4.58 43.77 16.82
CA VAL A 667 4.54 43.22 15.44
C VAL A 667 4.98 44.19 14.34
N GLY A 668 5.08 45.50 14.60
CA GLY A 668 5.24 46.52 13.55
C GLY A 668 6.49 46.34 12.68
N GLN A 669 7.67 46.24 13.29
CA GLN A 669 8.94 46.15 12.54
C GLN A 669 9.06 44.85 11.70
N PRO A 670 8.69 43.67 12.21
CA PRO A 670 8.64 42.46 11.38
C PRO A 670 7.62 42.53 10.23
N VAL A 671 6.43 43.09 10.47
CA VAL A 671 5.37 43.22 9.45
C VAL A 671 5.81 44.16 8.32
N GLU A 672 6.44 45.29 8.66
CA GLU A 672 7.01 46.22 7.68
C GLU A 672 8.04 45.53 6.78
N SER A 673 8.87 44.65 7.35
CA SER A 673 9.91 43.93 6.60
C SER A 673 9.38 42.91 5.59
N SER A 674 8.18 42.37 5.81
CA SER A 674 7.57 41.37 4.92
C SER A 674 6.50 41.95 4.00
N ALA A 675 6.04 43.19 4.21
CA ALA A 675 4.93 43.82 3.48
C ALA A 675 5.08 43.82 1.95
N GLU A 676 6.30 43.96 1.42
CA GLU A 676 6.55 43.89 -0.02
C GLU A 676 6.13 42.55 -0.64
N ASN A 677 6.26 41.45 0.12
CA ASN A 677 5.85 40.12 -0.31
C ASN A 677 4.32 40.04 -0.49
N LEU A 678 3.52 40.68 0.38
CA LEU A 678 2.05 40.74 0.23
C LEU A 678 1.66 41.41 -1.09
N PHE A 679 2.29 42.54 -1.41
CA PHE A 679 2.03 43.23 -2.67
C PHE A 679 2.50 42.43 -3.88
N ALA A 680 3.58 41.65 -3.76
CA ALA A 680 4.02 40.73 -4.81
C ALA A 680 3.01 39.59 -5.02
N ILE A 681 2.47 39.02 -3.94
CA ILE A 681 1.42 37.99 -3.98
C ILE A 681 0.15 38.54 -4.62
N ALA A 682 -0.32 39.71 -4.20
CA ALA A 682 -1.51 40.35 -4.79
C ALA A 682 -1.33 40.60 -6.30
N ARG A 683 -0.13 41.04 -6.72
CA ARG A 683 0.21 41.28 -8.14
C ARG A 683 0.39 40.00 -8.96
N SER A 684 0.64 38.86 -8.32
CA SER A 684 0.81 37.57 -9.01
C SER A 684 -0.49 36.98 -9.59
N GLY A 685 -1.65 37.59 -9.29
CA GLY A 685 -2.96 37.11 -9.75
C GLY A 685 -3.46 35.86 -9.01
N ARG A 686 -2.77 35.43 -7.95
CA ARG A 686 -3.30 34.45 -6.99
C ARG A 686 -4.35 35.16 -6.13
N GLU A 687 -5.63 35.05 -6.50
CA GLU A 687 -6.75 35.59 -5.71
C GLU A 687 -6.80 34.89 -4.34
N ASN A 688 -6.15 35.49 -3.34
CA ASN A 688 -6.19 35.02 -1.95
C ASN A 688 -6.97 36.02 -1.11
N HIS A 689 -8.13 35.59 -0.61
CA HIS A 689 -8.98 36.37 0.30
C HIS A 689 -8.19 36.91 1.50
N GLU A 690 -7.29 36.09 2.06
CA GLU A 690 -6.46 36.46 3.21
C GLU A 690 -5.54 37.65 2.93
N VAL A 691 -4.99 37.79 1.71
CA VAL A 691 -4.16 38.96 1.36
C VAL A 691 -4.96 40.25 1.44
N LEU A 692 -6.23 40.23 0.99
CA LEU A 692 -7.13 41.37 1.07
C LEU A 692 -7.60 41.67 2.50
N CYS A 693 -7.62 40.67 3.38
CA CYS A 693 -7.95 40.86 4.80
C CYS A 693 -6.77 41.43 5.61
N ILE A 694 -5.53 41.22 5.16
CA ILE A 694 -4.32 41.72 5.82
C ILE A 694 -4.04 43.18 5.43
N LEU A 695 -4.26 43.53 4.15
CA LEU A 695 -4.18 44.89 3.61
C LEU A 695 -5.32 45.77 4.12
#